data_AF-A0A974HHF9-F1
#
_entry.id   AF-A0A974HHF9-F1
#
_cell.length_a   1.000
_cell.length_b   1.000
_cell.length_c   1.000
_cell.angle_alpha   90.00
_cell.angle_beta   90.00
_cell.angle_gamma   90.00
#
_symmetry.space_group_name_H-M   'P 1'
#
loop_
_entity.id
_entity.type
_entity.pdbx_description
1 polymer ?
#
loop_
_entity_poly.entity_id
_entity_poly.type
_entity_poly.pdbx_seq_one_letter_code
_entity_poly.pdbx_strand_id
1 'polypeptide(L)'
;MSGVSETPQNTRDRLKKSWDPFLVTPVCDEEEKTGRCVLLFSIVICALVGLLVVASGFFSKVTLLLLVAMTNEASNLSSKPFGTLIIGIVLVIPSILTFIKSMWKLIFTHSPSPRKGDVLMVCIIEALGALGSAMLVVVAMPHFNIISNLMILSSIHTLPSAVQIFHQSRSPNWKITIPTISLVLLIIGHILFAIGYLLETKYDLKIYVSIAILATILVSLTWYENLLLLLQKTTFHHVEPEHDTRNVLYICSSVVRIAVTAVVVGSYIPLSGHDWIQLESIDQKDLNSLLVLLVIQAVTSATCHWFGVIACKMHYVKRGFALPLICTTPVVCIALFIVFAVQSKNFPDVTTFCQNLNYNATNSMVNNLLLVVEQSICETITKMSNRNIVMLFISGICWYLGFVLCTLYVWTLKVQRIERTTQLFVRRLYEAAYIDQSMLLNTRYKLQKPSKSEPNQSSAGKVMVYLCATMWHENFDEMLKILTSLFRLDKYKSNMKKDTLDFEAHIYFDDAFVEDTKTQTGKKKRYVNMYVEYLISAFEEVHKVFASNKTDMFSRNNISGCRYQKIMGTPYGGRICYTLPHGNLLYVHLKDKQRIRHKKRWSQIMYMFYLLGWKLFRKYDILAEKATNPTEKEHVGNNLENEKHNTYVLALDGDTDFQPSSLMLLVDRLRRYPGVGAACGRIHPTGMGPMVWYQKFEYAVGHWLQKSSEHVFGCVLCSPGCFSLFRASALMDDNVLKMYSTKATEAAHYVQYDQGEDRWLCTLLLQQGWRVEYNAASDAYTNAPQEFVEFYNQRRRWGPSTMANTMDLLHTGVRTAKKNPSLSLLYILYQTLATGASILSPATVCLMIAGAFSFVFELDTKLSLFLAVLPPAIYIIICFVAKPNTQIAIAALLSIGYAFLMTATFLSIIGGIVKDNTILTPTGMFLIAMSLIYIITALLHPREFPLLIYGLLYIICVPSGYLLLTIYSLVNMHVVSWGTRESAAPKAKKKENNKKVKYQKTCKCFCWEVEVQVHEKKNANSEKEESKENDDSSLMATQSQENKSLVANQEDCGYEENWITQLQQKSNYNVLQEEDLPQEEMPFWEEVIKSYLEPLKEDKQKQDEIERDLKSLRCKVTFVFFMINLLWIVATFFLQLIGSTVCITIPKVYYNGTVSSTEFFLVEPVGLMFLLSFAVLIILQFLGLIYHRIYTLIHFIAYTGTEEQVKHKVHASQSKTESTITNNVYENPAAISEVEPENIYHV
;
A
#
# COMPACT_ATOMS: atom_id res chain seq x y z
N MET A 1 -28.07 -26.13 -51.39
CA MET A 1 -29.45 -25.66 -51.12
C MET A 1 -30.04 -26.51 -50.01
N SER A 2 -31.16 -26.04 -49.43
CA SER A 2 -31.69 -26.38 -48.09
C SER A 2 -30.69 -26.17 -46.95
N GLY A 3 -31.18 -25.61 -45.85
CA GLY A 3 -30.41 -25.34 -44.64
C GLY A 3 -31.20 -25.79 -43.41
N VAL A 4 -30.50 -25.99 -42.30
CA VAL A 4 -31.09 -26.36 -41.01
C VAL A 4 -30.67 -25.29 -39.99
N SER A 5 -31.65 -24.64 -39.39
CA SER A 5 -31.45 -23.66 -38.32
C SER A 5 -31.42 -24.36 -36.96
N GLU A 6 -30.22 -24.50 -36.37
CA GLU A 6 -30.12 -24.91 -34.97
C GLU A 6 -30.73 -23.85 -34.04
N THR A 7 -31.49 -24.30 -33.04
CA THR A 7 -32.30 -23.43 -32.18
C THR A 7 -31.58 -23.06 -30.88
N PRO A 8 -31.98 -21.98 -30.16
CA PRO A 8 -31.25 -21.46 -29.00
C PRO A 8 -31.20 -22.38 -27.75
N GLN A 9 -31.77 -23.58 -27.81
CA GLN A 9 -31.87 -24.52 -26.68
C GLN A 9 -30.48 -25.00 -26.22
N ASN A 10 -29.59 -25.37 -27.16
CA ASN A 10 -28.27 -25.95 -26.88
C ASN A 10 -27.35 -25.02 -26.06
N THR A 11 -27.53 -23.70 -26.16
CA THR A 11 -26.76 -22.71 -25.40
C THR A 11 -27.06 -22.77 -23.89
N ARG A 12 -28.29 -23.13 -23.50
CA ARG A 12 -28.70 -23.23 -22.09
C ARG A 12 -28.11 -24.45 -21.38
N ASP A 13 -27.97 -25.59 -22.06
CA ASP A 13 -27.40 -26.79 -21.44
C ASP A 13 -25.86 -26.81 -21.47
N ARG A 14 -25.21 -25.99 -22.30
CA ARG A 14 -23.78 -25.64 -22.10
C ARG A 14 -23.57 -24.86 -20.81
N LEU A 15 -24.43 -23.88 -20.50
CA LEU A 15 -24.33 -23.07 -19.27
C LEU A 15 -24.54 -23.89 -17.98
N LYS A 16 -25.24 -25.03 -18.02
CA LYS A 16 -25.43 -25.92 -16.85
C LYS A 16 -24.19 -26.75 -16.45
N LYS A 17 -23.15 -26.83 -17.29
CA LYS A 17 -21.91 -27.58 -16.98
C LYS A 17 -20.82 -26.74 -16.29
N SER A 18 -21.23 -25.67 -15.61
CA SER A 18 -20.36 -24.67 -14.95
C SER A 18 -20.02 -24.99 -13.48
N TRP A 19 -20.36 -26.18 -12.98
CA TRP A 19 -20.18 -26.59 -11.57
C TRP A 19 -18.92 -27.43 -11.30
N ASP A 20 -18.04 -27.61 -12.27
CA ASP A 20 -16.75 -28.31 -12.10
C ASP A 20 -15.64 -27.29 -11.75
N PRO A 21 -15.10 -27.28 -10.51
CA PRO A 21 -14.12 -26.29 -10.08
C PRO A 21 -12.70 -26.54 -10.62
N PHE A 22 -12.47 -27.61 -11.39
CA PHE A 22 -11.14 -27.96 -11.92
C PHE A 22 -10.92 -27.56 -13.38
N LEU A 23 -11.96 -27.08 -14.07
CA LEU A 23 -11.87 -26.62 -15.46
C LEU A 23 -11.44 -25.14 -15.51
N VAL A 24 -10.13 -24.90 -15.59
CA VAL A 24 -9.55 -23.54 -15.74
C VAL A 24 -9.76 -23.03 -17.18
N THR A 25 -10.98 -22.56 -17.47
CA THR A 25 -11.22 -21.68 -18.62
C THR A 25 -10.69 -20.27 -18.30
N PRO A 26 -10.12 -19.55 -19.28
CA PRO A 26 -9.67 -18.18 -19.08
C PRO A 26 -10.88 -17.26 -18.86
N VAL A 27 -10.96 -16.63 -17.69
CA VAL A 27 -12.02 -15.68 -17.34
C VAL A 27 -11.81 -14.36 -18.08
N CYS A 28 -12.34 -14.27 -19.30
CA CYS A 28 -12.42 -13.02 -20.07
C CYS A 28 -13.81 -12.37 -19.95
N ASP A 29 -14.89 -13.16 -19.91
CA ASP A 29 -16.27 -12.67 -20.11
C ASP A 29 -16.92 -12.07 -18.84
N GLU A 30 -16.31 -12.23 -17.66
CA GLU A 30 -16.81 -11.60 -16.41
C GLU A 30 -16.39 -10.13 -16.25
N GLU A 31 -15.40 -9.65 -17.01
CA GLU A 31 -14.91 -8.27 -16.91
C GLU A 31 -15.98 -7.23 -17.28
N GLU A 32 -16.85 -7.51 -18.28
CA GLU A 32 -17.94 -6.59 -18.65
C GLU A 32 -18.99 -6.43 -17.54
N LYS A 33 -19.38 -7.52 -16.87
CA LYS A 33 -20.40 -7.47 -15.80
C LYS A 33 -19.86 -6.82 -14.54
N THR A 34 -18.62 -7.15 -14.15
CA THR A 34 -17.98 -6.53 -12.98
C THR A 34 -17.71 -5.04 -13.22
N GLY A 35 -17.32 -4.64 -14.44
CA GLY A 35 -17.10 -3.24 -14.82
C GLY A 35 -18.29 -2.31 -14.56
N ARG A 36 -19.52 -2.73 -14.89
CA ARG A 36 -20.73 -1.90 -14.67
C ARG A 36 -21.02 -1.66 -13.19
N CYS A 37 -20.88 -2.69 -12.35
CA CYS A 37 -21.05 -2.55 -10.90
C CYS A 37 -19.95 -1.68 -10.27
N VAL A 38 -18.70 -1.83 -10.73
CA VAL A 38 -17.55 -0.99 -10.32
C VAL A 38 -17.77 0.48 -10.71
N LEU A 39 -18.32 0.76 -11.89
CA LEU A 39 -18.65 2.11 -12.33
C LEU A 39 -19.76 2.73 -11.46
N LEU A 40 -20.86 2.01 -11.23
CA LEU A 40 -21.94 2.47 -10.35
C LEU A 40 -21.44 2.75 -8.92
N PHE A 41 -20.63 1.86 -8.35
CA PHE A 41 -19.97 2.05 -7.05
C PHE A 41 -19.07 3.29 -7.03
N SER A 42 -18.27 3.50 -8.09
CA SER A 42 -17.42 4.68 -8.23
C SER A 42 -18.24 5.98 -8.31
N ILE A 43 -19.37 5.97 -9.05
CA ILE A 43 -20.29 7.11 -9.15
C ILE A 43 -20.95 7.41 -7.80
N VAL A 44 -21.43 6.39 -7.09
CA VAL A 44 -22.06 6.54 -5.76
C VAL A 44 -21.07 7.13 -4.75
N ILE A 45 -19.82 6.67 -4.70
CA ILE A 45 -18.80 7.23 -3.80
C ILE A 45 -18.45 8.67 -4.20
N CYS A 46 -18.28 8.95 -5.49
CA CYS A 46 -18.04 10.32 -5.98
C CYS A 46 -19.19 11.28 -5.62
N ALA A 47 -20.45 10.84 -5.71
CA ALA A 47 -21.61 11.61 -5.30
C ALA A 47 -21.68 11.81 -3.77
N LEU A 48 -21.41 10.75 -2.99
CA LEU A 48 -21.37 10.79 -1.53
C LEU A 48 -20.27 11.72 -1.00
N VAL A 49 -19.07 11.68 -1.59
CA VAL A 49 -17.99 12.64 -1.27
C VAL A 49 -18.42 14.08 -1.61
N GLY A 50 -19.04 14.31 -2.78
CA GLY A 50 -19.55 15.63 -3.14
C GLY A 50 -20.61 16.16 -2.16
N LEU A 51 -21.55 15.30 -1.74
CA LEU A 51 -22.57 15.62 -0.75
C LEU A 51 -21.94 15.93 0.62
N LEU A 52 -20.92 15.17 1.05
CA LEU A 52 -20.19 15.42 2.29
C LEU A 52 -19.40 16.75 2.26
N VAL A 53 -18.91 17.18 1.10
CA VAL A 53 -18.32 18.53 0.93
C VAL A 53 -19.38 19.62 1.10
N VAL A 54 -20.56 19.50 0.47
CA VAL A 54 -21.66 20.46 0.66
C VAL A 54 -22.11 20.52 2.11
N ALA A 55 -22.40 19.37 2.72
CA ALA A 55 -22.89 19.28 4.09
C ALA A 55 -21.89 19.85 5.10
N SER A 56 -20.60 19.49 4.98
CA SER A 56 -19.54 20.03 5.85
C SER A 56 -19.38 21.55 5.67
N GLY A 57 -19.41 22.06 4.44
CA GLY A 57 -19.31 23.49 4.15
C GLY A 57 -20.53 24.29 4.62
N PHE A 58 -21.73 23.71 4.52
CA PHE A 58 -22.98 24.26 5.04
C PHE A 58 -22.91 24.43 6.57
N PHE A 59 -22.62 23.35 7.31
CA PHE A 59 -22.56 23.42 8.78
C PHE A 59 -21.43 24.34 9.27
N SER A 60 -20.29 24.38 8.58
CA SER A 60 -19.19 25.30 8.91
C SER A 60 -19.58 26.77 8.75
N LYS A 61 -20.26 27.14 7.66
CA LYS A 61 -20.82 28.50 7.48
C LYS A 61 -21.88 28.83 8.53
N VAL A 62 -22.85 27.93 8.75
CA VAL A 62 -23.97 28.18 9.68
C VAL A 62 -23.47 28.34 11.10
N THR A 63 -22.55 27.49 11.57
CA THR A 63 -22.02 27.59 12.94
C THR A 63 -21.15 28.83 13.16
N LEU A 64 -20.36 29.26 12.17
CA LEU A 64 -19.67 30.55 12.23
C LEU A 64 -20.66 31.73 12.33
N LEU A 65 -21.70 31.73 11.48
CA LEU A 65 -22.70 32.80 11.45
C LEU A 65 -23.52 32.85 12.75
N LEU A 66 -23.82 31.70 13.35
CA LEU A 66 -24.44 31.61 14.68
C LEU A 66 -23.53 32.16 15.78
N LEU A 67 -22.24 31.78 15.81
CA LEU A 67 -21.27 32.30 16.78
C LEU A 67 -21.18 33.84 16.72
N VAL A 68 -21.06 34.40 15.51
CA VAL A 68 -21.04 35.85 15.28
C VAL A 68 -22.37 36.50 15.71
N ALA A 69 -23.52 35.91 15.36
CA ALA A 69 -24.83 36.45 15.72
C ALA A 69 -25.10 36.43 17.24
N MET A 70 -24.58 35.45 17.97
CA MET A 70 -24.64 35.44 19.45
C MET A 70 -23.82 36.60 20.05
N THR A 71 -22.69 36.96 19.43
CA THR A 71 -21.83 38.09 19.87
C THR A 71 -22.30 39.48 19.41
N ASN A 72 -23.38 39.60 18.63
CA ASN A 72 -23.92 40.88 18.17
C ASN A 72 -24.36 41.76 19.36
N GLU A 73 -24.12 43.08 19.29
CA GLU A 73 -24.55 44.04 20.31
C GLU A 73 -26.06 43.93 20.61
N ALA A 74 -26.88 43.65 19.59
CA ALA A 74 -28.33 43.49 19.69
C ALA A 74 -28.81 42.21 20.41
N SER A 75 -27.90 41.30 20.80
CA SER A 75 -28.25 40.15 21.64
C SER A 75 -28.34 40.54 23.11
N ASN A 76 -29.36 40.05 23.83
CA ASN A 76 -29.52 40.25 25.28
C ASN A 76 -28.62 39.30 26.11
N LEU A 77 -27.54 38.78 25.52
CA LEU A 77 -26.73 37.71 26.08
C LEU A 77 -25.54 38.28 26.86
N SER A 78 -25.33 37.80 28.10
CA SER A 78 -24.25 38.27 28.98
C SER A 78 -22.86 37.73 28.61
N SER A 79 -22.80 36.71 27.75
CA SER A 79 -21.60 35.93 27.43
C SER A 79 -20.73 36.50 26.29
N LYS A 80 -20.94 37.78 25.91
CA LYS A 80 -20.29 38.45 24.77
C LYS A 80 -18.75 38.31 24.71
N PRO A 81 -17.94 38.69 25.71
CA PRO A 81 -16.48 38.59 25.61
C PRO A 81 -15.96 37.15 25.48
N PHE A 82 -16.67 36.17 26.05
CA PHE A 82 -16.34 34.75 25.86
C PHE A 82 -16.69 34.27 24.44
N GLY A 83 -17.82 34.70 23.88
CA GLY A 83 -18.13 34.46 22.47
C GLY A 83 -17.07 35.04 21.53
N THR A 84 -16.58 36.25 21.79
CA THR A 84 -15.45 36.87 21.06
C THR A 84 -14.18 36.02 21.13
N LEU A 85 -13.85 35.47 22.30
CA LEU A 85 -12.72 34.54 22.48
C LEU A 85 -12.91 33.24 21.68
N ILE A 86 -14.10 32.64 21.71
CA ILE A 86 -14.43 31.43 20.94
C ILE A 86 -14.28 31.66 19.43
N ILE A 87 -14.71 32.81 18.90
CA ILE A 87 -14.49 33.21 17.50
C ILE A 87 -12.98 33.33 17.19
N GLY A 88 -12.20 33.91 18.11
CA GLY A 88 -10.74 33.93 18.02
C GLY A 88 -10.11 32.54 17.90
N ILE A 89 -10.58 31.58 18.71
CA ILE A 89 -10.12 30.18 18.66
C ILE A 89 -10.47 29.52 17.32
N VAL A 90 -11.68 29.77 16.77
CA VAL A 90 -12.09 29.28 15.45
C VAL A 90 -11.12 29.70 14.34
N LEU A 91 -10.68 30.96 14.32
CA LEU A 91 -9.69 31.46 13.35
C LEU A 91 -8.32 30.78 13.50
N VAL A 92 -7.96 30.38 14.72
CA VAL A 92 -6.64 29.85 15.07
C VAL A 92 -6.51 28.33 14.84
N ILE A 93 -7.59 27.57 14.94
CA ILE A 93 -7.58 26.08 14.80
C ILE A 93 -6.80 25.57 13.57
N PRO A 94 -6.96 26.11 12.34
CA PRO A 94 -6.22 25.61 11.19
C PRO A 94 -4.71 25.91 11.26
N SER A 95 -4.31 26.96 11.98
CA SER A 95 -2.91 27.28 12.28
C SER A 95 -2.32 26.29 13.27
N ILE A 96 -3.07 25.91 14.32
CA ILE A 96 -2.67 24.83 15.25
C ILE A 96 -2.51 23.50 14.50
N LEU A 97 -3.48 23.13 13.64
CA LEU A 97 -3.38 21.92 12.81
C LEU A 97 -2.20 21.99 11.82
N THR A 98 -1.87 23.18 11.30
CA THR A 98 -0.71 23.39 10.42
C THR A 98 0.61 23.25 11.18
N PHE A 99 0.68 23.80 12.40
CA PHE A 99 1.82 23.66 13.31
C PHE A 99 2.06 22.19 13.66
N ILE A 100 1.06 21.48 14.22
CA ILE A 100 1.16 20.06 14.61
C ILE A 100 1.60 19.20 13.41
N LYS A 101 0.95 19.35 12.25
CA LYS A 101 1.24 18.57 11.03
C LYS A 101 2.63 18.86 10.44
N SER A 102 3.19 20.05 10.69
CA SER A 102 4.51 20.46 10.20
C SER A 102 5.62 20.12 11.20
N MET A 103 5.34 20.18 12.50
CA MET A 103 6.21 19.68 13.57
C MET A 103 6.32 18.16 13.54
N TRP A 104 5.22 17.43 13.35
CA TRP A 104 5.23 15.99 13.08
C TRP A 104 6.14 15.66 11.89
N LYS A 105 6.03 16.39 10.78
CA LYS A 105 6.95 16.21 9.66
C LYS A 105 8.41 16.50 10.01
N LEU A 106 8.70 17.54 10.78
CA LEU A 106 10.08 17.88 11.18
C LEU A 106 10.68 16.86 12.16
N ILE A 107 9.87 16.20 12.99
CA ILE A 107 10.28 15.09 13.86
C ILE A 107 10.56 13.82 13.03
N PHE A 108 9.79 13.58 11.97
CA PHE A 108 9.86 12.35 11.17
C PHE A 108 10.77 12.44 9.92
N THR A 109 11.11 13.65 9.45
CA THR A 109 11.88 13.89 8.21
C THR A 109 12.83 15.08 8.36
N HIS A 110 14.05 14.95 7.83
CA HIS A 110 15.09 15.99 7.94
C HIS A 110 14.83 17.17 6.99
N SER A 111 14.36 18.29 7.53
CA SER A 111 14.14 19.55 6.79
C SER A 111 15.37 20.48 6.86
N PRO A 112 15.91 20.95 5.72
CA PRO A 112 16.91 22.02 5.71
C PRO A 112 16.31 23.38 6.12
N SER A 113 17.15 24.28 6.63
CA SER A 113 16.72 25.63 7.05
C SER A 113 16.36 26.52 5.84
N PRO A 114 15.21 27.22 5.86
CA PRO A 114 14.91 28.26 4.88
C PRO A 114 15.86 29.47 5.01
N ARG A 115 15.91 30.33 3.99
CA ARG A 115 16.68 31.58 4.02
C ARG A 115 15.94 32.61 4.88
N LYS A 116 16.69 33.47 5.59
CA LYS A 116 16.13 34.48 6.52
C LYS A 116 15.16 35.46 5.83
N GLY A 117 15.43 35.83 4.57
CA GLY A 117 14.55 36.70 3.77
C GLY A 117 13.19 36.07 3.47
N ASP A 118 13.16 34.79 3.11
CA ASP A 118 11.94 34.05 2.80
C ASP A 118 11.05 33.94 4.06
N VAL A 119 11.66 33.64 5.22
CA VAL A 119 10.97 33.60 6.52
C VAL A 119 10.34 34.97 6.83
N LEU A 120 11.10 36.06 6.69
CA LEU A 120 10.61 37.42 6.96
C LEU A 120 9.43 37.80 6.04
N MET A 121 9.55 37.54 4.74
CA MET A 121 8.48 37.82 3.77
C MET A 121 7.20 37.04 4.09
N VAL A 122 7.30 35.74 4.38
CA VAL A 122 6.15 34.90 4.74
C VAL A 122 5.51 35.39 6.05
N CYS A 123 6.31 35.74 7.07
CA CYS A 123 5.80 36.25 8.34
C CYS A 123 5.04 37.58 8.17
N ILE A 124 5.55 38.53 7.36
CA ILE A 124 4.87 39.80 7.10
C ILE A 124 3.52 39.58 6.40
N ILE A 125 3.48 38.74 5.37
CA ILE A 125 2.26 38.48 4.60
C ILE A 125 1.22 37.73 5.44
N GLU A 126 1.64 36.74 6.23
CA GLU A 126 0.74 36.00 7.13
C GLU A 126 0.23 36.85 8.28
N ALA A 127 1.03 37.80 8.80
CA ALA A 127 0.58 38.78 9.78
C ALA A 127 -0.53 39.68 9.20
N LEU A 128 -0.35 40.22 7.99
CA LEU A 128 -1.38 41.03 7.31
C LEU A 128 -2.65 40.21 7.02
N GLY A 129 -2.50 38.96 6.57
CA GLY A 129 -3.62 38.06 6.33
C GLY A 129 -4.39 37.73 7.61
N ALA A 130 -3.71 37.41 8.71
CA ALA A 130 -4.33 37.13 10.01
C ALA A 130 -4.98 38.36 10.65
N LEU A 131 -4.35 39.55 10.50
CA LEU A 131 -4.91 40.83 10.91
C LEU A 131 -6.23 41.08 10.17
N GLY A 132 -6.25 40.91 8.84
CA GLY A 132 -7.48 40.97 8.04
C GLY A 132 -8.54 39.96 8.52
N SER A 133 -8.15 38.71 8.80
CA SER A 133 -9.08 37.67 9.27
C SER A 133 -9.75 38.06 10.60
N ALA A 134 -8.97 38.58 11.55
CA ALA A 134 -9.47 39.01 12.85
C ALA A 134 -10.28 40.31 12.75
N MET A 135 -9.82 41.32 12.00
CA MET A 135 -10.57 42.57 11.77
C MET A 135 -11.92 42.31 11.10
N LEU A 136 -12.01 41.34 10.18
CA LEU A 136 -13.29 40.97 9.59
C LEU A 136 -14.19 40.29 10.63
N VAL A 137 -13.77 39.14 11.15
CA VAL A 137 -14.68 38.21 11.86
C VAL A 137 -14.87 38.56 13.34
N VAL A 138 -13.86 39.15 14.00
CA VAL A 138 -13.91 39.53 15.43
C VAL A 138 -14.40 40.97 15.62
N VAL A 139 -13.98 41.89 14.75
CA VAL A 139 -14.22 43.34 14.94
C VAL A 139 -15.40 43.87 14.12
N ALA A 140 -15.53 43.51 12.84
CA ALA A 140 -16.58 44.08 11.98
C ALA A 140 -17.87 43.25 11.94
N MET A 141 -17.78 41.92 11.78
CA MET A 141 -18.94 41.06 11.57
C MET A 141 -19.98 41.06 12.73
N PRO A 142 -19.63 41.21 14.02
CA PRO A 142 -20.64 41.31 15.10
C PRO A 142 -21.58 42.52 14.99
N HIS A 143 -21.21 43.56 14.23
CA HIS A 143 -22.01 44.78 14.01
C HIS A 143 -22.97 44.68 12.81
N PHE A 144 -23.03 43.52 12.14
CA PHE A 144 -23.90 43.28 11.00
C PHE A 144 -24.87 42.12 11.24
N ASN A 145 -26.04 42.19 10.59
CA ASN A 145 -27.00 41.09 10.61
C ASN A 145 -26.48 39.83 9.86
N ILE A 146 -27.08 38.68 10.18
CA ILE A 146 -26.66 37.36 9.67
C ILE A 146 -26.64 37.28 8.13
N ILE A 147 -27.56 37.98 7.46
CA ILE A 147 -27.65 38.05 5.99
C ILE A 147 -26.46 38.84 5.43
N SER A 148 -26.18 40.03 5.97
CA SER A 148 -25.05 40.86 5.55
C SER A 148 -23.73 40.14 5.74
N ASN A 149 -23.55 39.47 6.88
CA ASN A 149 -22.38 38.65 7.16
C ASN A 149 -22.18 37.50 6.16
N LEU A 150 -23.25 36.78 5.79
CA LEU A 150 -23.21 35.75 4.74
C LEU A 150 -22.78 36.32 3.38
N MET A 151 -23.26 37.52 3.02
CA MET A 151 -22.92 38.16 1.75
C MET A 151 -21.48 38.69 1.73
N ILE A 152 -21.02 39.37 2.79
CA ILE A 152 -19.67 39.96 2.89
C ILE A 152 -18.59 38.89 2.72
N LEU A 153 -18.77 37.67 3.26
CA LEU A 153 -17.83 36.55 3.09
C LEU A 153 -17.59 36.18 1.61
N SER A 154 -18.54 36.47 0.71
CA SER A 154 -18.37 36.23 -0.74
C SER A 154 -17.42 37.24 -1.41
N SER A 155 -17.19 38.40 -0.80
CA SER A 155 -16.33 39.47 -1.37
C SER A 155 -14.83 39.20 -1.28
N ILE A 156 -14.41 38.13 -0.61
CA ILE A 156 -13.00 37.79 -0.33
C ILE A 156 -12.30 37.20 -1.58
N HIS A 157 -12.22 37.99 -2.66
CA HIS A 157 -11.52 37.65 -3.91
C HIS A 157 -10.94 38.88 -4.65
N THR A 158 -10.89 40.03 -3.97
CA THR A 158 -10.35 41.33 -4.42
C THR A 158 -9.02 41.23 -5.18
N LEU A 159 -7.94 40.87 -4.50
CA LEU A 159 -6.59 40.80 -5.06
C LEU A 159 -6.38 39.64 -6.06
N PRO A 160 -6.94 38.42 -5.86
CA PRO A 160 -6.96 37.38 -6.88
C PRO A 160 -7.52 37.83 -8.23
N SER A 161 -8.67 38.53 -8.27
CA SER A 161 -9.23 39.01 -9.54
C SER A 161 -8.35 40.09 -10.19
N ALA A 162 -7.78 41.00 -9.41
CA ALA A 162 -6.88 42.04 -9.93
C ALA A 162 -5.62 41.45 -10.61
N VAL A 163 -4.97 40.45 -10.00
CA VAL A 163 -3.74 39.86 -10.58
C VAL A 163 -4.03 38.82 -11.68
N GLN A 164 -5.22 38.21 -11.71
CA GLN A 164 -5.67 37.47 -12.90
C GLN A 164 -5.69 38.36 -14.15
N ILE A 165 -6.22 39.60 -14.06
CA ILE A 165 -6.21 40.57 -15.16
C ILE A 165 -4.78 40.89 -15.57
N PHE A 166 -3.89 41.19 -14.61
CA PHE A 166 -2.50 41.56 -14.88
C PHE A 166 -1.68 40.45 -15.55
N HIS A 167 -1.86 39.18 -15.16
CA HIS A 167 -1.21 38.06 -15.85
C HIS A 167 -1.81 37.82 -17.24
N GLN A 168 -3.15 37.90 -17.40
CA GLN A 168 -3.80 37.64 -18.68
C GLN A 168 -3.51 38.74 -19.73
N SER A 169 -3.32 40.00 -19.32
CA SER A 169 -2.91 41.09 -20.24
C SER A 169 -1.54 40.85 -20.91
N ARG A 170 -0.73 39.92 -20.38
CA ARG A 170 0.58 39.52 -20.89
C ARG A 170 0.58 38.14 -21.58
N SER A 171 -0.60 37.61 -21.96
CA SER A 171 -0.77 36.26 -22.49
C SER A 171 -1.72 36.24 -23.70
N PRO A 172 -1.26 35.91 -24.93
CA PRO A 172 -2.03 36.12 -26.16
C PRO A 172 -3.30 35.26 -26.31
N ASN A 173 -3.41 34.14 -25.58
CA ASN A 173 -4.41 33.11 -25.84
C ASN A 173 -5.56 33.01 -24.81
N TRP A 174 -5.74 33.99 -23.89
CA TRP A 174 -6.79 33.93 -22.86
C TRP A 174 -7.67 35.19 -22.85
N LYS A 175 -9.00 34.98 -22.82
CA LYS A 175 -10.01 36.05 -22.76
C LYS A 175 -9.99 36.79 -21.40
N ILE A 176 -9.31 37.94 -21.37
CA ILE A 176 -9.21 38.89 -20.24
C ILE A 176 -10.58 39.32 -19.70
N THR A 177 -11.64 39.23 -20.51
CA THR A 177 -13.01 39.67 -20.15
C THR A 177 -13.54 39.05 -18.85
N ILE A 178 -13.25 37.78 -18.56
CA ILE A 178 -13.83 37.08 -17.40
C ILE A 178 -13.32 37.65 -16.06
N PRO A 179 -11.99 37.77 -15.81
CA PRO A 179 -11.49 38.44 -14.61
C PRO A 179 -11.88 39.92 -14.51
N THR A 180 -11.97 40.64 -15.62
CA THR A 180 -12.40 42.04 -15.62
C THR A 180 -13.85 42.19 -15.15
N ILE A 181 -14.77 41.33 -15.63
CA ILE A 181 -16.16 41.32 -15.17
C ILE A 181 -16.24 40.95 -13.67
N SER A 182 -15.43 39.99 -13.21
CA SER A 182 -15.32 39.64 -11.78
C SER A 182 -14.94 40.86 -10.92
N LEU A 183 -13.90 41.60 -11.31
CA LEU A 183 -13.45 42.78 -10.55
C LEU A 183 -14.49 43.92 -10.58
N VAL A 184 -15.13 44.17 -11.72
CA VAL A 184 -16.19 45.19 -11.85
C VAL A 184 -17.39 44.86 -10.96
N LEU A 185 -17.86 43.61 -10.95
CA LEU A 185 -18.94 43.17 -10.06
C LEU A 185 -18.57 43.34 -8.58
N LEU A 186 -17.34 42.99 -8.20
CA LEU A 186 -16.86 43.15 -6.83
C LEU A 186 -16.84 44.63 -6.39
N ILE A 187 -16.39 45.54 -7.25
CA ILE A 187 -16.36 46.99 -6.97
C ILE A 187 -17.80 47.52 -6.83
N ILE A 188 -18.71 47.14 -7.72
CA ILE A 188 -20.14 47.50 -7.64
C ILE A 188 -20.75 46.98 -6.33
N GLY A 189 -20.43 45.75 -5.92
CA GLY A 189 -20.88 45.18 -4.65
C GLY A 189 -20.44 46.00 -3.44
N HIS A 190 -19.17 46.40 -3.36
CA HIS A 190 -18.69 47.25 -2.27
C HIS A 190 -19.30 48.65 -2.28
N ILE A 191 -19.52 49.26 -3.45
CA ILE A 191 -20.18 50.57 -3.57
C ILE A 191 -21.63 50.48 -3.10
N LEU A 192 -22.40 49.47 -3.53
CA LEU A 192 -23.79 49.28 -3.12
C LEU A 192 -23.93 48.98 -1.62
N PHE A 193 -23.05 48.14 -1.06
CA PHE A 193 -23.00 47.85 0.37
C PHE A 193 -22.70 49.11 1.20
N ALA A 194 -21.68 49.88 0.80
CA ALA A 194 -21.33 51.14 1.45
C ALA A 194 -22.49 52.14 1.38
N ILE A 195 -23.10 52.36 0.21
CA ILE A 195 -24.24 53.28 0.06
C ILE A 195 -25.42 52.84 0.93
N GLY A 196 -25.78 51.55 0.93
CA GLY A 196 -26.89 51.02 1.73
C GLY A 196 -26.74 51.33 3.22
N TYR A 197 -25.57 51.04 3.80
CA TYR A 197 -25.32 51.27 5.23
C TYR A 197 -25.03 52.73 5.59
N LEU A 198 -24.31 53.49 4.74
CA LEU A 198 -23.97 54.90 5.00
C LEU A 198 -25.18 55.84 4.97
N LEU A 199 -26.26 55.44 4.28
CA LEU A 199 -27.52 56.19 4.19
C LEU A 199 -28.47 55.98 5.39
N GLU A 200 -28.23 54.99 6.26
CA GLU A 200 -29.27 54.49 7.17
C GLU A 200 -29.08 54.86 8.65
N THR A 201 -27.86 54.87 9.21
CA THR A 201 -27.66 55.08 10.68
C THR A 201 -26.35 55.81 11.09
N LYS A 202 -26.05 55.78 12.41
CA LYS A 202 -25.08 56.58 13.18
C LYS A 202 -23.62 56.52 12.70
N TYR A 203 -22.79 57.44 13.20
CA TYR A 203 -21.36 57.54 12.89
C TYR A 203 -20.59 56.23 13.13
N ASP A 204 -20.91 55.51 14.20
CA ASP A 204 -20.17 54.34 14.68
C ASP A 204 -20.16 53.21 13.62
N LEU A 205 -21.32 52.97 12.99
CA LEU A 205 -21.47 51.92 11.97
C LEU A 205 -20.65 52.21 10.69
N LYS A 206 -20.33 53.48 10.43
CA LYS A 206 -19.50 53.89 9.27
C LYS A 206 -18.05 53.44 9.43
N ILE A 207 -17.58 53.32 10.67
CA ILE A 207 -16.25 52.80 10.99
C ILE A 207 -16.20 51.30 10.68
N TYR A 208 -17.18 50.53 11.15
CA TYR A 208 -17.22 49.07 10.92
C TYR A 208 -17.39 48.69 9.44
N VAL A 209 -18.17 49.44 8.64
CA VAL A 209 -18.23 49.27 7.18
C VAL A 209 -16.86 49.51 6.53
N SER A 210 -16.11 50.52 6.99
CA SER A 210 -14.77 50.83 6.48
C SER A 210 -13.75 49.76 6.86
N ILE A 211 -13.81 49.26 8.10
CA ILE A 211 -13.00 48.14 8.60
C ILE A 211 -13.30 46.88 7.77
N ALA A 212 -14.57 46.56 7.49
CA ALA A 212 -14.94 45.37 6.73
C ALA A 212 -14.34 45.36 5.31
N ILE A 213 -14.41 46.50 4.59
CA ILE A 213 -13.87 46.63 3.23
C ILE A 213 -12.33 46.54 3.24
N LEU A 214 -11.66 47.16 4.22
CA LEU A 214 -10.21 47.02 4.38
C LEU A 214 -9.82 45.58 4.73
N ALA A 215 -10.58 44.92 5.59
CA ALA A 215 -10.32 43.56 6.05
C ALA A 215 -10.47 42.52 4.93
N THR A 216 -11.47 42.63 4.04
CA THR A 216 -11.61 41.69 2.90
C THR A 216 -10.48 41.84 1.88
N ILE A 217 -9.91 43.04 1.74
CA ILE A 217 -8.67 43.27 0.98
C ILE A 217 -7.49 42.59 1.68
N LEU A 218 -7.29 42.80 2.99
CA LEU A 218 -6.19 42.18 3.75
C LEU A 218 -6.27 40.65 3.77
N VAL A 219 -7.45 40.05 3.97
CA VAL A 219 -7.63 38.59 3.93
C VAL A 219 -7.20 38.01 2.58
N SER A 220 -7.42 38.73 1.47
CA SER A 220 -7.09 38.23 0.13
C SER A 220 -5.58 37.98 -0.10
N LEU A 221 -4.70 38.55 0.74
CA LEU A 221 -3.25 38.27 0.76
C LEU A 221 -2.92 36.84 1.21
N THR A 222 -3.85 36.14 1.88
CA THR A 222 -3.64 34.81 2.48
C THR A 222 -3.22 33.73 1.46
N TRP A 223 -3.50 33.92 0.17
CA TRP A 223 -3.12 33.02 -0.94
C TRP A 223 -1.94 33.54 -1.78
N TYR A 224 -1.01 34.28 -1.19
CA TYR A 224 0.09 34.96 -1.89
C TYR A 224 0.98 34.09 -2.80
N GLU A 225 1.17 32.78 -2.58
CA GLU A 225 1.97 31.99 -3.55
C GLU A 225 1.29 31.98 -4.93
N ASN A 226 -0.05 31.94 -4.98
CA ASN A 226 -0.82 32.03 -6.23
C ASN A 226 -0.64 33.42 -6.89
N LEU A 227 -0.50 34.48 -6.08
CA LEU A 227 -0.18 35.83 -6.53
C LEU A 227 1.22 35.88 -7.17
N LEU A 228 2.23 35.35 -6.46
CA LEU A 228 3.62 35.33 -6.90
C LEU A 228 3.83 34.47 -8.15
N LEU A 229 3.20 33.29 -8.24
CA LEU A 229 3.23 32.40 -9.41
C LEU A 229 2.70 33.07 -10.68
N LEU A 230 1.75 34.00 -10.56
CA LEU A 230 1.23 34.79 -11.69
C LEU A 230 2.15 35.98 -12.06
N LEU A 231 2.93 36.48 -11.10
CA LEU A 231 3.87 37.61 -11.28
C LEU A 231 5.30 37.17 -11.67
N GLN A 232 5.61 35.88 -11.59
CA GLN A 232 6.97 35.31 -11.58
C GLN A 232 7.82 35.50 -12.85
N LYS A 233 7.35 36.25 -13.85
CA LYS A 233 7.99 36.39 -15.18
C LYS A 233 9.00 37.54 -15.30
N THR A 234 9.16 38.39 -14.27
CA THR A 234 9.95 39.65 -14.41
C THR A 234 10.90 40.02 -13.25
N THR A 235 10.86 39.37 -12.08
CA THR A 235 11.72 39.81 -10.95
C THR A 235 12.05 38.75 -9.89
N PHE A 236 11.10 37.90 -9.50
CA PHE A 236 11.24 37.01 -8.33
C PHE A 236 11.52 35.53 -8.69
N HIS A 237 12.70 35.26 -9.26
CA HIS A 237 13.09 33.92 -9.73
C HIS A 237 13.42 32.88 -8.62
N HIS A 238 13.40 33.27 -7.34
CA HIS A 238 13.87 32.43 -6.21
C HIS A 238 12.90 32.31 -5.03
N VAL A 239 11.61 32.64 -5.21
CA VAL A 239 10.61 32.73 -4.11
C VAL A 239 9.60 31.56 -4.12
N GLU A 240 9.90 30.45 -4.79
CA GLU A 240 9.27 29.16 -4.43
C GLU A 240 10.22 28.39 -3.49
N PRO A 241 9.93 28.29 -2.18
CA PRO A 241 10.77 27.55 -1.25
C PRO A 241 10.79 26.05 -1.58
N GLU A 242 11.99 25.46 -1.62
CA GLU A 242 12.21 24.04 -1.86
C GLU A 242 11.37 23.18 -0.91
N HIS A 243 10.81 22.07 -1.42
CA HIS A 243 9.74 21.29 -0.75
C HIS A 243 10.05 20.97 0.72
N ASP A 244 11.32 20.65 0.98
CA ASP A 244 11.83 20.22 2.29
C ASP A 244 11.95 21.38 3.29
N THR A 245 12.19 22.61 2.85
CA THR A 245 12.23 23.81 3.72
C THR A 245 10.82 24.24 4.19
N ARG A 246 9.77 23.91 3.42
CA ARG A 246 8.40 24.43 3.64
C ARG A 246 7.82 24.05 5.00
N ASN A 247 8.28 22.97 5.64
CA ASN A 247 7.86 22.61 7.00
C ASN A 247 8.17 23.72 8.02
N VAL A 248 9.36 24.33 7.95
CA VAL A 248 9.79 25.40 8.87
C VAL A 248 8.99 26.67 8.61
N LEU A 249 8.79 27.04 7.33
CA LEU A 249 7.99 28.20 6.95
C LEU A 249 6.53 28.10 7.44
N TYR A 250 5.91 26.92 7.34
CA TYR A 250 4.57 26.71 7.87
C TYR A 250 4.52 26.76 9.41
N ILE A 251 5.59 26.39 10.13
CA ILE A 251 5.69 26.57 11.59
C ILE A 251 5.72 28.07 11.93
N CYS A 252 6.60 28.85 11.29
CA CYS A 252 6.69 30.31 11.49
C CYS A 252 5.37 31.02 11.16
N SER A 253 4.77 30.71 10.00
CA SER A 253 3.44 31.20 9.60
C SER A 253 2.39 30.90 10.68
N SER A 254 2.31 29.65 11.16
CA SER A 254 1.32 29.26 12.17
C SER A 254 1.45 30.07 13.46
N VAL A 255 2.68 30.24 13.97
CA VAL A 255 2.95 31.03 15.19
C VAL A 255 2.58 32.50 15.00
N VAL A 256 2.88 33.10 13.84
CA VAL A 256 2.51 34.48 13.54
C VAL A 256 0.99 34.66 13.45
N ARG A 257 0.26 33.75 12.78
CA ARG A 257 -1.21 33.80 12.71
C ARG A 257 -1.84 33.69 14.11
N ILE A 258 -1.34 32.78 14.95
CA ILE A 258 -1.76 32.63 16.35
C ILE A 258 -1.55 33.95 17.11
N ALA A 259 -0.34 34.51 17.07
CA ALA A 259 0.01 35.72 17.82
C ALA A 259 -0.81 36.94 17.39
N VAL A 260 -0.96 37.19 16.08
CA VAL A 260 -1.72 38.33 15.56
C VAL A 260 -3.21 38.22 15.91
N THR A 261 -3.82 37.05 15.76
CA THR A 261 -5.24 36.87 16.15
C THR A 261 -5.42 37.03 17.66
N ALA A 262 -4.50 36.49 18.47
CA ALA A 262 -4.55 36.65 19.93
C ALA A 262 -4.40 38.12 20.36
N VAL A 263 -3.54 38.91 19.71
CA VAL A 263 -3.41 40.36 19.97
C VAL A 263 -4.69 41.12 19.61
N VAL A 264 -5.32 40.83 18.46
CA VAL A 264 -6.56 41.52 18.06
C VAL A 264 -7.73 41.21 19.00
N VAL A 265 -7.93 39.93 19.38
CA VAL A 265 -8.93 39.54 20.39
C VAL A 265 -8.58 40.17 21.75
N GLY A 266 -7.30 40.14 22.12
CA GLY A 266 -6.75 40.72 23.35
C GLY A 266 -7.03 42.22 23.50
N SER A 267 -6.92 42.99 22.41
CA SER A 267 -7.21 44.42 22.41
C SER A 267 -8.68 44.75 22.21
N TYR A 268 -9.43 43.96 21.44
CA TYR A 268 -10.81 44.30 21.09
C TYR A 268 -11.77 44.23 22.27
N ILE A 269 -11.60 43.26 23.18
CA ILE A 269 -12.45 43.12 24.38
C ILE A 269 -12.46 44.42 25.23
N PRO A 270 -11.31 44.95 25.71
CA PRO A 270 -11.31 46.21 26.45
C PRO A 270 -11.67 47.43 25.59
N LEU A 271 -11.32 47.45 24.28
CA LEU A 271 -11.75 48.53 23.37
C LEU A 271 -13.27 48.57 23.16
N SER A 272 -13.96 47.44 23.32
CA SER A 272 -15.42 47.33 23.27
C SER A 272 -16.12 47.69 24.60
N GLY A 273 -15.36 48.12 25.63
CA GLY A 273 -15.91 48.45 26.94
C GLY A 273 -16.23 47.26 27.84
N HIS A 274 -15.70 46.06 27.54
CA HIS A 274 -15.91 44.83 28.32
C HIS A 274 -14.63 44.43 29.07
N ASP A 275 -14.76 44.06 30.35
CA ASP A 275 -13.65 43.58 31.19
C ASP A 275 -13.47 42.06 31.14
N TRP A 276 -12.21 41.61 31.21
CA TRP A 276 -11.85 40.19 31.25
C TRP A 276 -12.45 39.42 32.44
N ILE A 277 -12.77 40.12 33.54
CA ILE A 277 -13.41 39.54 34.73
C ILE A 277 -14.79 38.94 34.39
N GLN A 278 -15.46 39.44 33.35
CA GLN A 278 -16.77 38.93 32.89
C GLN A 278 -16.69 37.50 32.31
N LEU A 279 -15.49 36.94 32.08
CA LEU A 279 -15.34 35.53 31.70
C LEU A 279 -15.58 34.56 32.88
N GLU A 280 -15.57 35.03 34.13
CA GLU A 280 -15.83 34.18 35.31
C GLU A 280 -17.33 34.04 35.65
N SER A 281 -18.19 34.90 35.08
CA SER A 281 -19.62 35.01 35.40
C SER A 281 -20.57 34.55 34.28
N ILE A 282 -20.18 33.52 33.53
CA ILE A 282 -20.90 33.01 32.35
C ILE A 282 -21.98 32.00 32.77
N ASP A 283 -23.19 32.04 32.18
CA ASP A 283 -24.19 30.99 32.35
C ASP A 283 -23.76 29.67 31.67
N GLN A 284 -23.94 28.55 32.38
CA GLN A 284 -23.57 27.22 31.90
C GLN A 284 -24.34 26.82 30.63
N LYS A 285 -25.57 27.32 30.41
CA LYS A 285 -26.35 27.06 29.19
C LYS A 285 -25.69 27.69 27.95
N ASP A 286 -25.21 28.91 28.08
CA ASP A 286 -24.47 29.63 27.02
C ASP A 286 -23.09 29.01 26.79
N LEU A 287 -22.34 28.74 27.86
CA LEU A 287 -21.03 28.12 27.79
C LEU A 287 -21.07 26.78 27.03
N ASN A 288 -22.04 25.91 27.39
CA ASN A 288 -22.26 24.65 26.68
C ASN A 288 -22.62 24.87 25.20
N SER A 289 -23.47 25.86 24.90
CA SER A 289 -23.90 26.17 23.54
C SER A 289 -22.73 26.65 22.65
N LEU A 290 -21.89 27.55 23.17
CA LEU A 290 -20.72 28.08 22.47
C LEU A 290 -19.63 27.01 22.27
N LEU A 291 -19.39 26.15 23.26
CA LEU A 291 -18.44 25.03 23.14
C LEU A 291 -18.91 23.98 22.12
N VAL A 292 -20.20 23.66 22.06
CA VAL A 292 -20.75 22.75 21.04
C VAL A 292 -20.63 23.36 19.65
N LEU A 293 -20.94 24.66 19.48
CA LEU A 293 -20.73 25.36 18.20
C LEU A 293 -19.25 25.38 17.78
N LEU A 294 -18.32 25.61 18.72
CA LEU A 294 -16.88 25.53 18.47
C LEU A 294 -16.46 24.15 17.95
N VAL A 295 -16.91 23.07 18.60
CA VAL A 295 -16.59 21.69 18.19
C VAL A 295 -17.16 21.38 16.81
N ILE A 296 -18.42 21.75 16.54
CA ILE A 296 -19.03 21.52 15.22
C ILE A 296 -18.29 22.31 14.13
N GLN A 297 -17.95 23.59 14.36
CA GLN A 297 -17.18 24.40 13.40
C GLN A 297 -15.77 23.84 13.17
N ALA A 298 -15.07 23.43 14.24
CA ALA A 298 -13.75 22.81 14.15
C ALA A 298 -13.76 21.53 13.30
N VAL A 299 -14.72 20.63 13.57
CA VAL A 299 -14.85 19.35 12.85
C VAL A 299 -15.32 19.58 11.41
N THR A 300 -16.36 20.37 11.19
CA THR A 300 -16.97 20.51 9.84
C THR A 300 -16.10 21.30 8.87
N SER A 301 -15.35 22.31 9.33
CA SER A 301 -14.33 22.96 8.50
C SER A 301 -13.20 21.99 8.11
N ALA A 302 -12.75 21.14 9.04
CA ALA A 302 -11.73 20.12 8.79
C ALA A 302 -12.19 19.00 7.84
N THR A 303 -13.43 18.51 8.00
CA THR A 303 -13.99 17.50 7.08
C THR A 303 -14.24 18.07 5.70
N CYS A 304 -14.70 19.33 5.58
CA CYS A 304 -14.88 19.99 4.29
C CYS A 304 -13.54 20.07 3.52
N HIS A 305 -12.46 20.49 4.18
CA HIS A 305 -11.11 20.45 3.60
C HIS A 305 -10.71 19.02 3.19
N TRP A 306 -10.88 18.03 4.07
CA TRP A 306 -10.46 16.65 3.83
C TRP A 306 -11.19 15.99 2.66
N PHE A 307 -12.53 16.05 2.65
CA PHE A 307 -13.35 15.54 1.54
C PHE A 307 -13.09 16.31 0.23
N GLY A 308 -12.82 17.62 0.29
CA GLY A 308 -12.42 18.41 -0.87
C GLY A 308 -11.09 17.94 -1.48
N VAL A 309 -10.07 17.69 -0.65
CA VAL A 309 -8.78 17.11 -1.10
C VAL A 309 -8.98 15.69 -1.68
N ILE A 310 -9.89 14.90 -1.12
CA ILE A 310 -10.23 13.57 -1.63
C ILE A 310 -10.89 13.66 -3.01
N ALA A 311 -11.90 14.51 -3.19
CA ALA A 311 -12.55 14.73 -4.49
C ALA A 311 -11.57 15.17 -5.59
N CYS A 312 -10.58 16.00 -5.25
CA CYS A 312 -9.49 16.36 -6.17
C CYS A 312 -8.61 15.15 -6.53
N LYS A 313 -8.17 14.36 -5.55
CA LYS A 313 -7.33 13.16 -5.77
C LYS A 313 -8.04 12.05 -6.57
N MET A 314 -9.35 11.93 -6.40
CA MET A 314 -10.23 11.03 -7.18
C MET A 314 -10.50 11.53 -8.61
N HIS A 315 -9.83 12.61 -9.07
CA HIS A 315 -10.03 13.22 -10.39
C HIS A 315 -11.49 13.73 -10.62
N TYR A 316 -12.24 13.99 -9.53
CA TYR A 316 -13.65 14.39 -9.57
C TYR A 316 -13.86 15.91 -9.31
N VAL A 317 -12.82 16.71 -9.54
CA VAL A 317 -12.71 18.16 -9.22
C VAL A 317 -13.97 18.97 -9.56
N LYS A 318 -14.54 18.80 -10.76
CA LYS A 318 -15.71 19.60 -11.19
C LYS A 318 -16.95 19.36 -10.33
N ARG A 319 -17.28 18.09 -10.08
CA ARG A 319 -18.58 17.66 -9.51
C ARG A 319 -18.52 17.39 -8.01
N GLY A 320 -17.36 16.99 -7.46
CA GLY A 320 -17.18 16.71 -6.03
C GLY A 320 -16.43 17.78 -5.24
N PHE A 321 -15.89 18.80 -5.90
CA PHE A 321 -15.15 19.88 -5.24
C PHE A 321 -15.66 21.27 -5.65
N ALA A 322 -15.50 21.66 -6.93
CA ALA A 322 -15.79 23.01 -7.39
C ALA A 322 -17.28 23.38 -7.27
N LEU A 323 -18.17 22.55 -7.83
CA LEU A 323 -19.62 22.75 -7.72
C LEU A 323 -20.11 22.71 -6.25
N PRO A 324 -19.80 21.67 -5.44
CA PRO A 324 -20.16 21.63 -4.02
C PRO A 324 -19.80 22.89 -3.22
N LEU A 325 -18.57 23.38 -3.35
CA LEU A 325 -18.11 24.55 -2.59
C LEU A 325 -18.82 25.84 -3.02
N ILE A 326 -19.02 26.05 -4.32
CA ILE A 326 -19.79 27.18 -4.85
C ILE A 326 -21.25 27.14 -4.37
N CYS A 327 -21.87 25.96 -4.29
CA CYS A 327 -23.24 25.81 -3.80
C CYS A 327 -23.42 26.10 -2.30
N THR A 328 -22.36 26.13 -1.47
CA THR A 328 -22.50 26.32 -0.01
C THR A 328 -23.22 27.63 0.36
N THR A 329 -22.78 28.76 -0.19
CA THR A 329 -23.36 30.09 0.14
C THR A 329 -24.84 30.20 -0.27
N PRO A 330 -25.26 29.82 -1.50
CA PRO A 330 -26.68 29.73 -1.85
C PRO A 330 -27.50 28.78 -0.97
N VAL A 331 -26.98 27.60 -0.62
CA VAL A 331 -27.71 26.63 0.23
C VAL A 331 -27.91 27.16 1.65
N VAL A 332 -26.91 27.83 2.24
CA VAL A 332 -27.06 28.51 3.54
C VAL A 332 -28.09 29.64 3.45
N CYS A 333 -28.03 30.46 2.40
CA CYS A 333 -28.99 31.54 2.17
C CYS A 333 -30.44 31.01 2.10
N ILE A 334 -30.68 29.98 1.28
CA ILE A 334 -31.98 29.33 1.12
C ILE A 334 -32.46 28.71 2.45
N ALA A 335 -31.57 28.04 3.20
CA ALA A 335 -31.93 27.43 4.48
C ALA A 335 -32.38 28.46 5.52
N LEU A 336 -31.69 29.61 5.63
CA LEU A 336 -32.07 30.71 6.53
C LEU A 336 -33.45 31.27 6.18
N PHE A 337 -33.76 31.46 4.88
CA PHE A 337 -35.08 31.92 4.46
C PHE A 337 -36.18 30.87 4.62
N ILE A 338 -35.89 29.57 4.44
CA ILE A 338 -36.86 28.50 4.73
C ILE A 338 -37.18 28.44 6.22
N VAL A 339 -36.18 28.50 7.10
CA VAL A 339 -36.39 28.57 8.57
C VAL A 339 -37.30 29.73 8.93
N PHE A 340 -36.98 30.94 8.45
CA PHE A 340 -37.77 32.13 8.72
C PHE A 340 -39.21 32.02 8.20
N ALA A 341 -39.39 31.61 6.94
CA ALA A 341 -40.69 31.55 6.29
C ALA A 341 -41.62 30.45 6.85
N VAL A 342 -41.06 29.35 7.37
CA VAL A 342 -41.84 28.30 8.06
C VAL A 342 -42.44 28.83 9.36
N GLN A 343 -41.68 29.64 10.11
CA GLN A 343 -42.12 30.18 11.40
C GLN A 343 -43.02 31.40 11.25
N SER A 344 -42.68 32.33 10.36
CA SER A 344 -43.49 33.53 10.10
C SER A 344 -44.88 33.21 9.56
N LYS A 345 -45.06 32.06 8.90
CA LYS A 345 -46.36 31.58 8.39
C LYS A 345 -47.42 31.37 9.48
N ASN A 346 -47.02 31.25 10.75
CA ASN A 346 -47.94 31.13 11.88
C ASN A 346 -48.56 32.48 12.29
N PHE A 347 -48.19 33.58 11.64
CA PHE A 347 -48.62 34.95 11.92
C PHE A 347 -49.20 35.60 10.65
N PRO A 348 -50.11 36.59 10.78
CA PRO A 348 -50.76 37.21 9.62
C PRO A 348 -49.81 38.08 8.79
N ASP A 349 -48.82 38.72 9.43
CA ASP A 349 -47.84 39.61 8.81
C ASP A 349 -46.45 39.42 9.41
N VAL A 350 -45.41 39.65 8.61
CA VAL A 350 -44.00 39.50 9.03
C VAL A 350 -43.61 40.52 10.10
N THR A 351 -44.12 41.76 10.02
CA THR A 351 -43.96 42.77 11.08
C THR A 351 -44.57 42.31 12.41
N THR A 352 -45.75 41.71 12.35
CA THR A 352 -46.47 41.15 13.51
C THR A 352 -45.74 39.93 14.09
N PHE A 353 -45.10 39.09 13.27
CA PHE A 353 -44.17 38.05 13.75
C PHE A 353 -42.97 38.67 14.48
N CYS A 354 -42.30 39.64 13.86
CA CYS A 354 -41.11 40.29 14.43
C CYS A 354 -41.39 41.08 15.73
N GLN A 355 -42.62 41.54 15.96
CA GLN A 355 -43.05 42.15 17.22
C GLN A 355 -43.44 41.13 18.30
N ASN A 356 -43.88 39.93 17.91
CA ASN A 356 -44.32 38.86 18.84
C ASN A 356 -43.25 37.78 19.09
N LEU A 357 -41.99 38.05 18.74
CA LEU A 357 -40.82 37.19 19.00
C LEU A 357 -40.46 37.17 20.50
N ASN A 358 -41.34 36.56 21.30
CA ASN A 358 -41.35 36.67 22.75
C ASN A 358 -40.48 35.60 23.44
N TYR A 359 -39.89 35.97 24.57
CA TYR A 359 -38.69 35.34 25.17
C TYR A 359 -38.98 34.05 25.99
N ASN A 360 -39.90 33.21 25.54
CA ASN A 360 -40.24 31.94 26.19
C ASN A 360 -39.13 30.90 25.96
N ALA A 361 -38.07 30.99 26.78
CA ALA A 361 -36.89 30.14 26.74
C ALA A 361 -37.21 28.66 26.98
N THR A 362 -37.44 27.92 25.90
CA THR A 362 -37.53 26.45 25.97
C THR A 362 -36.17 25.83 26.37
N ASN A 363 -36.19 24.62 26.91
CA ASN A 363 -34.97 23.91 27.35
C ASN A 363 -34.14 23.31 26.20
N SER A 364 -34.48 23.60 24.94
CA SER A 364 -33.75 23.13 23.75
C SER A 364 -32.72 24.16 23.27
N MET A 365 -31.44 23.75 23.23
CA MET A 365 -30.37 24.54 22.61
C MET A 365 -30.69 24.91 21.15
N VAL A 366 -31.33 24.01 20.39
CA VAL A 366 -31.68 24.23 18.99
C VAL A 366 -32.66 25.41 18.85
N ASN A 367 -33.62 25.52 19.75
CA ASN A 367 -34.63 26.58 19.72
C ASN A 367 -34.03 27.94 20.09
N ASN A 368 -33.10 27.98 21.05
CA ASN A 368 -32.34 29.19 21.36
C ASN A 368 -31.54 29.69 20.15
N LEU A 369 -30.87 28.79 19.41
CA LEU A 369 -30.13 29.15 18.20
C LEU A 369 -31.04 29.57 17.04
N LEU A 370 -32.24 28.99 16.93
CA LEU A 370 -33.25 29.40 15.96
C LEU A 370 -33.73 30.83 16.22
N LEU A 371 -34.02 31.16 17.49
CA LEU A 371 -34.44 32.50 17.92
C LEU A 371 -33.38 33.56 17.57
N VAL A 372 -32.08 33.27 17.72
CA VAL A 372 -30.99 34.19 17.32
C VAL A 372 -31.00 34.46 15.80
N VAL A 373 -31.28 33.44 14.97
CA VAL A 373 -31.44 33.60 13.52
C VAL A 373 -32.68 34.44 13.19
N GLU A 374 -33.83 34.09 13.76
CA GLU A 374 -35.10 34.77 13.55
C GLU A 374 -35.02 36.24 13.97
N GLN A 375 -34.44 36.55 15.13
CA GLN A 375 -34.20 37.90 15.62
C GLN A 375 -33.31 38.72 14.66
N SER A 376 -32.22 38.15 14.15
CA SER A 376 -31.32 38.86 13.22
C SER A 376 -31.95 39.11 11.84
N ILE A 377 -32.79 38.21 11.35
CA ILE A 377 -33.56 38.41 10.11
C ILE A 377 -34.68 39.46 10.33
N CYS A 378 -35.39 39.37 11.45
CA CYS A 378 -36.39 40.38 11.83
C CYS A 378 -35.79 41.78 12.03
N GLU A 379 -34.61 41.89 12.63
CA GLU A 379 -33.86 43.14 12.72
C GLU A 379 -33.56 43.72 11.33
N THR A 380 -33.16 42.87 10.38
CA THR A 380 -32.93 43.27 8.98
C THR A 380 -34.21 43.83 8.34
N ILE A 381 -35.35 43.13 8.51
CA ILE A 381 -36.63 43.48 7.89
C ILE A 381 -37.29 44.72 8.55
N THR A 382 -37.06 44.96 9.84
CA THR A 382 -37.70 46.05 10.59
C THR A 382 -36.87 47.32 10.71
N LYS A 383 -35.53 47.23 10.67
CA LYS A 383 -34.64 48.41 10.78
C LYS A 383 -34.14 48.94 9.43
N MET A 384 -34.07 48.11 8.38
CA MET A 384 -33.63 48.55 7.05
C MET A 384 -34.81 48.92 6.16
N SER A 385 -34.65 49.99 5.37
CA SER A 385 -35.61 50.39 4.35
C SER A 385 -35.63 49.41 3.16
N ASN A 386 -36.80 49.20 2.53
CA ASN A 386 -36.97 48.29 1.38
C ASN A 386 -35.93 48.52 0.26
N ARG A 387 -35.56 49.79 0.00
CA ARG A 387 -34.52 50.14 -0.98
C ARG A 387 -33.15 49.58 -0.58
N ASN A 388 -32.78 49.72 0.69
CA ASN A 388 -31.47 49.33 1.19
C ASN A 388 -31.38 47.80 1.35
N ILE A 389 -32.48 47.12 1.67
CA ILE A 389 -32.60 45.65 1.59
C ILE A 389 -32.34 45.17 0.15
N VAL A 390 -32.96 45.80 -0.86
CA VAL A 390 -32.72 45.47 -2.28
C VAL A 390 -31.25 45.73 -2.68
N MET A 391 -30.65 46.83 -2.25
CA MET A 391 -29.22 47.11 -2.49
C MET A 391 -28.30 46.04 -1.85
N LEU A 392 -28.63 45.57 -0.64
CA LEU A 392 -27.90 44.50 0.05
C LEU A 392 -27.95 43.19 -0.75
N PHE A 393 -29.13 42.75 -1.20
CA PHE A 393 -29.25 41.55 -2.03
C PHE A 393 -28.49 41.68 -3.37
N ILE A 394 -28.56 42.83 -4.04
CA ILE A 394 -27.81 43.06 -5.29
C ILE A 394 -26.29 43.01 -5.01
N SER A 395 -25.81 43.62 -3.91
CA SER A 395 -24.38 43.56 -3.53
C SER A 395 -23.91 42.13 -3.30
N GLY A 396 -24.72 41.30 -2.64
CA GLY A 396 -24.46 39.87 -2.42
C GLY A 396 -24.42 39.06 -3.71
N ILE A 397 -25.35 39.30 -4.64
CA ILE A 397 -25.37 38.67 -5.97
C ILE A 397 -24.12 39.07 -6.77
N CYS A 398 -23.73 40.35 -6.74
CA CYS A 398 -22.53 40.85 -7.38
C CYS A 398 -21.25 40.19 -6.83
N TRP A 399 -21.10 40.09 -5.51
CA TRP A 399 -19.95 39.40 -4.90
C TRP A 399 -19.94 37.89 -5.20
N TYR A 400 -21.08 37.21 -5.09
CA TYR A 400 -21.18 35.78 -5.40
C TYR A 400 -20.85 35.48 -6.87
N LEU A 401 -21.41 36.25 -7.81
CA LEU A 401 -21.11 36.08 -9.24
C LEU A 401 -19.65 36.44 -9.57
N GLY A 402 -19.11 37.50 -8.93
CA GLY A 402 -17.70 37.86 -9.02
C GLY A 402 -16.78 36.72 -8.57
N PHE A 403 -17.12 36.05 -7.46
CA PHE A 403 -16.37 34.92 -6.91
C PHE A 403 -16.43 33.68 -7.82
N VAL A 404 -17.61 33.35 -8.37
CA VAL A 404 -17.77 32.26 -9.34
C VAL A 404 -16.93 32.51 -10.59
N LEU A 405 -16.96 33.73 -11.15
CA LEU A 405 -16.14 34.10 -12.30
C LEU A 405 -14.63 34.04 -11.99
N CYS A 406 -14.22 34.50 -10.81
CA CYS A 406 -12.83 34.43 -10.33
C CYS A 406 -12.31 32.98 -10.24
N THR A 407 -13.20 32.03 -9.90
CA THR A 407 -12.85 30.61 -9.67
C THR A 407 -13.06 29.70 -10.88
N LEU A 408 -13.43 30.23 -12.06
CA LEU A 408 -13.63 29.43 -13.28
C LEU A 408 -12.38 28.65 -13.76
N TYR A 409 -11.16 29.06 -13.37
CA TYR A 409 -9.95 28.29 -13.69
C TYR A 409 -9.92 26.92 -12.99
N VAL A 410 -10.52 26.79 -11.81
CA VAL A 410 -10.62 25.51 -11.07
C VAL A 410 -11.42 24.48 -11.87
N TRP A 411 -12.41 24.94 -12.65
CA TRP A 411 -13.24 24.10 -13.50
C TRP A 411 -12.50 23.59 -14.75
N THR A 412 -11.37 24.19 -15.14
CA THR A 412 -10.55 23.75 -16.29
C THR A 412 -9.27 23.01 -15.86
N LEU A 413 -9.03 22.89 -14.55
CA LEU A 413 -7.88 22.19 -13.96
C LEU A 413 -7.83 20.71 -14.37
N LYS A 414 -6.68 20.27 -14.92
CA LYS A 414 -6.40 18.87 -15.32
C LYS A 414 -5.39 18.24 -14.35
N VAL A 415 -5.91 17.67 -13.28
CA VAL A 415 -5.15 16.99 -12.21
C VAL A 415 -4.56 15.66 -12.70
N GLN A 416 -3.34 15.29 -12.31
CA GLN A 416 -2.78 13.97 -12.61
C GLN A 416 -3.25 12.88 -11.61
N ARG A 417 -3.11 11.60 -11.97
CA ARG A 417 -3.48 10.45 -11.12
C ARG A 417 -2.72 10.50 -9.77
N ILE A 418 -3.41 10.86 -8.69
CA ILE A 418 -2.87 11.08 -7.33
C ILE A 418 -1.77 12.16 -7.26
N GLU A 419 -2.10 13.34 -7.75
CA GLU A 419 -1.37 14.58 -7.48
C GLU A 419 -1.12 14.79 -5.96
N ARG A 420 0.07 15.26 -5.56
CA ARG A 420 0.33 15.57 -4.14
C ARG A 420 -0.51 16.78 -3.72
N THR A 421 -1.00 16.80 -2.48
CA THR A 421 -1.78 17.94 -1.95
C THR A 421 -1.01 19.28 -2.04
N THR A 422 0.33 19.25 -2.00
CA THR A 422 1.21 20.43 -2.17
C THR A 422 1.38 20.92 -3.61
N GLN A 423 0.94 20.14 -4.60
CA GLN A 423 0.87 20.54 -6.02
C GLN A 423 -0.53 21.04 -6.37
N LEU A 424 -1.57 20.44 -5.76
CA LEU A 424 -2.96 20.90 -5.86
C LEU A 424 -3.21 22.27 -5.19
N PHE A 425 -2.65 22.48 -3.99
CA PHE A 425 -2.95 23.63 -3.13
C PHE A 425 -1.68 24.42 -2.73
N VAL A 426 -1.85 25.72 -2.52
CA VAL A 426 -0.83 26.68 -2.05
C VAL A 426 -0.56 26.51 -0.54
N ARG A 427 -1.57 26.75 0.28
CA ARG A 427 -1.57 26.50 1.73
C ARG A 427 -1.79 25.01 1.99
N ARG A 428 -1.09 24.47 2.99
CA ARG A 428 -1.13 23.05 3.40
C ARG A 428 -2.46 22.59 4.02
N LEU A 429 -3.28 23.55 4.46
CA LEU A 429 -4.61 23.39 5.08
C LEU A 429 -5.56 24.49 4.53
N TYR A 430 -6.41 25.08 5.38
CA TYR A 430 -7.53 25.97 5.03
C TYR A 430 -7.66 27.09 6.09
N GLU A 431 -8.56 28.04 5.89
CA GLU A 431 -8.99 29.04 6.89
C GLU A 431 -10.45 28.75 7.29
N ALA A 432 -10.76 28.66 8.59
CA ALA A 432 -12.03 28.11 9.06
C ALA A 432 -13.25 29.00 8.82
N ALA A 433 -13.06 30.33 8.81
CA ALA A 433 -14.17 31.28 8.70
C ALA A 433 -14.70 31.50 7.27
N TYR A 434 -14.01 30.99 6.25
CA TYR A 434 -14.39 31.17 4.84
C TYR A 434 -13.92 29.96 4.03
N ILE A 435 -14.43 28.79 4.40
CA ILE A 435 -13.97 27.47 3.92
C ILE A 435 -14.07 27.29 2.40
N ASP A 436 -15.13 27.80 1.76
CA ASP A 436 -15.34 27.76 0.31
C ASP A 436 -14.37 28.69 -0.45
N GLN A 437 -14.21 29.94 -0.01
CA GLN A 437 -13.18 30.84 -0.55
C GLN A 437 -11.78 30.23 -0.35
N SER A 438 -11.51 29.73 0.86
CA SER A 438 -10.23 29.14 1.26
C SER A 438 -9.89 27.81 0.62
N MET A 439 -10.86 27.06 0.09
CA MET A 439 -10.57 25.86 -0.69
C MET A 439 -10.39 26.19 -2.17
N LEU A 440 -11.24 27.07 -2.74
CA LEU A 440 -11.19 27.38 -4.17
C LEU A 440 -10.00 28.27 -4.56
N LEU A 441 -9.79 29.40 -3.87
CA LEU A 441 -8.71 30.36 -4.16
C LEU A 441 -7.31 29.83 -3.78
N ASN A 442 -7.28 28.75 -3.00
CA ASN A 442 -6.07 28.06 -2.59
C ASN A 442 -5.58 27.01 -3.62
N THR A 443 -6.37 26.68 -4.64
CA THR A 443 -5.93 25.77 -5.72
C THR A 443 -4.90 26.45 -6.62
N ARG A 444 -3.85 25.74 -7.04
CA ARG A 444 -2.78 26.34 -7.87
C ARG A 444 -3.25 26.61 -9.31
N TYR A 445 -3.13 27.87 -9.78
CA TYR A 445 -3.53 28.31 -11.13
C TYR A 445 -2.92 27.49 -12.27
N LYS A 446 -1.67 27.06 -12.09
CA LYS A 446 -0.99 26.08 -12.93
C LYS A 446 -0.46 25.02 -12.00
N LEU A 447 -0.86 23.76 -12.23
CA LEU A 447 -0.12 22.63 -11.66
C LEU A 447 1.31 22.71 -12.20
N GLN A 448 2.30 22.66 -11.31
CA GLN A 448 3.68 22.45 -11.72
C GLN A 448 3.72 21.12 -12.48
N LYS A 449 4.08 21.14 -13.76
CA LYS A 449 4.76 19.97 -14.33
C LYS A 449 5.98 19.71 -13.44
N PRO A 450 6.33 18.46 -13.14
CA PRO A 450 7.57 18.18 -12.42
C PRO A 450 8.75 18.85 -13.14
N SER A 451 9.77 19.23 -12.38
CA SER A 451 10.96 19.90 -12.91
C SER A 451 11.60 19.06 -14.01
N LYS A 452 12.30 19.71 -14.95
CA LYS A 452 13.01 19.01 -16.06
C LYS A 452 14.09 18.01 -15.60
N SER A 453 14.35 17.91 -14.29
CA SER A 453 15.17 16.90 -13.64
C SER A 453 14.44 15.58 -13.33
N GLU A 454 13.10 15.55 -13.36
CA GLU A 454 12.36 14.29 -13.55
C GLU A 454 12.21 14.05 -15.08
N PRO A 455 12.46 12.83 -15.58
CA PRO A 455 12.34 12.55 -17.01
C PRO A 455 10.91 12.78 -17.50
N ASN A 456 10.76 13.55 -18.59
CA ASN A 456 9.47 14.05 -19.06
C ASN A 456 8.43 12.91 -19.21
N GLN A 457 7.34 12.96 -18.45
CA GLN A 457 6.20 12.03 -18.60
C GLN A 457 5.56 12.07 -20.01
N SER A 458 5.82 13.11 -20.82
CA SER A 458 5.40 13.20 -22.22
C SER A 458 6.33 12.48 -23.21
N SER A 459 7.49 12.00 -22.76
CA SER A 459 8.38 11.08 -23.48
C SER A 459 8.65 9.88 -22.57
N ALA A 460 7.57 9.18 -22.22
CA ALA A 460 7.61 8.00 -21.36
C ALA A 460 8.43 6.89 -22.03
N GLY A 461 9.69 6.76 -21.63
CA GLY A 461 10.62 5.78 -22.18
C GLY A 461 10.06 4.35 -22.15
N LYS A 462 10.45 3.57 -23.16
CA LYS A 462 10.07 2.17 -23.30
C LYS A 462 10.48 1.39 -22.05
N VAL A 463 9.53 0.78 -21.37
CA VAL A 463 9.77 0.02 -20.14
C VAL A 463 10.26 -1.36 -20.48
N MET A 464 11.28 -1.84 -19.77
CA MET A 464 11.77 -3.21 -19.87
C MET A 464 11.54 -3.96 -18.56
N VAL A 465 10.97 -5.17 -18.63
CA VAL A 465 10.76 -6.05 -17.46
C VAL A 465 11.39 -7.42 -17.70
N TYR A 466 12.38 -7.78 -16.91
CA TYR A 466 12.93 -9.13 -16.88
C TYR A 466 12.20 -9.97 -15.83
N LEU A 467 11.49 -11.02 -16.24
CA LEU A 467 10.85 -11.97 -15.33
C LEU A 467 11.85 -13.07 -14.98
N CYS A 468 12.16 -13.26 -13.71
CA CYS A 468 13.20 -14.18 -13.25
C CYS A 468 12.63 -15.15 -12.21
N ALA A 469 12.26 -16.35 -12.67
CA ALA A 469 11.86 -17.45 -11.80
C ALA A 469 13.07 -18.28 -11.37
N THR A 470 13.20 -18.56 -10.08
CA THR A 470 14.16 -19.56 -9.57
C THR A 470 13.44 -20.88 -9.30
N MET A 471 14.01 -21.99 -9.80
CA MET A 471 13.45 -23.34 -9.71
C MET A 471 14.45 -24.33 -9.09
N TRP A 472 13.96 -25.20 -8.20
CA TRP A 472 14.66 -26.38 -7.71
C TRP A 472 13.68 -27.49 -7.28
N HIS A 473 13.62 -28.56 -8.08
CA HIS A 473 12.84 -29.78 -7.82
C HIS A 473 11.32 -29.53 -7.62
N GLU A 474 10.75 -28.59 -8.37
CA GLU A 474 9.30 -28.38 -8.49
C GLU A 474 8.59 -29.61 -9.09
N ASN A 475 7.32 -29.78 -8.70
CA ASN A 475 6.43 -30.75 -9.30
C ASN A 475 5.84 -30.22 -10.62
N PHE A 476 5.28 -31.10 -11.44
CA PHE A 476 4.65 -30.74 -12.71
C PHE A 476 3.59 -29.62 -12.56
N ASP A 477 2.72 -29.72 -11.55
CA ASP A 477 1.65 -28.75 -11.29
C ASP A 477 2.16 -27.38 -10.79
N GLU A 478 3.39 -27.33 -10.24
CA GLU A 478 4.06 -26.09 -9.85
C GLU A 478 4.58 -25.38 -11.10
N MET A 479 5.34 -26.10 -11.93
CA MET A 479 5.86 -25.60 -13.21
C MET A 479 4.73 -25.15 -14.16
N LEU A 480 3.60 -25.87 -14.18
CA LEU A 480 2.44 -25.55 -15.01
C LEU A 480 1.84 -24.16 -14.69
N LYS A 481 1.80 -23.76 -13.40
CA LYS A 481 1.24 -22.47 -12.94
C LYS A 481 2.07 -21.27 -13.42
N ILE A 482 3.39 -21.34 -13.19
CA ILE A 482 4.31 -20.27 -13.58
C ILE A 482 4.41 -20.15 -15.10
N LEU A 483 4.50 -21.27 -15.83
CA LEU A 483 4.46 -21.27 -17.30
C LEU A 483 3.15 -20.70 -17.83
N THR A 484 1.99 -21.10 -17.29
CA THR A 484 0.70 -20.53 -17.67
C THR A 484 0.66 -19.01 -17.47
N SER A 485 1.22 -18.50 -16.37
CA SER A 485 1.30 -17.06 -16.09
C SER A 485 2.17 -16.31 -17.12
N LEU A 486 3.30 -16.89 -17.54
CA LEU A 486 4.15 -16.33 -18.59
C LEU A 486 3.44 -16.30 -19.95
N PHE A 487 2.71 -17.36 -20.32
CA PHE A 487 1.92 -17.41 -21.56
C PHE A 487 0.70 -16.47 -21.53
N ARG A 488 0.07 -16.23 -20.36
CA ARG A 488 -0.94 -15.16 -20.20
C ARG A 488 -0.33 -13.78 -20.49
N LEU A 489 0.89 -13.51 -20.03
CA LEU A 489 1.58 -12.23 -20.26
C LEU A 489 2.00 -12.03 -21.73
N ASP A 490 2.45 -13.09 -22.40
CA ASP A 490 2.75 -13.11 -23.85
C ASP A 490 1.51 -12.70 -24.68
N LYS A 491 0.35 -13.32 -24.40
CA LYS A 491 -0.95 -12.97 -25.02
C LYS A 491 -1.45 -11.57 -24.63
N TYR A 492 -1.17 -11.10 -23.41
CA TYR A 492 -1.56 -9.76 -22.98
C TYR A 492 -0.81 -8.67 -23.75
N LYS A 493 0.50 -8.85 -23.96
CA LYS A 493 1.35 -7.91 -24.70
C LYS A 493 0.92 -7.74 -26.15
N SER A 494 0.53 -8.81 -26.86
CA SER A 494 0.10 -8.71 -28.27
C SER A 494 -1.11 -7.81 -28.49
N ASN A 495 -1.92 -7.60 -27.44
CA ASN A 495 -3.14 -6.81 -27.48
C ASN A 495 -2.89 -5.34 -27.07
N MET A 496 -1.67 -4.98 -26.67
CA MET A 496 -1.27 -3.61 -26.34
C MET A 496 -0.58 -2.92 -27.52
N LYS A 497 -0.49 -1.58 -27.48
CA LYS A 497 0.39 -0.84 -28.39
C LYS A 497 1.85 -1.23 -28.11
N LYS A 498 2.54 -1.72 -29.15
CA LYS A 498 3.89 -2.31 -29.12
C LYS A 498 4.94 -1.49 -28.36
N ASP A 499 4.78 -0.18 -28.32
CA ASP A 499 5.85 0.77 -27.97
C ASP A 499 5.89 1.10 -26.46
N THR A 500 5.03 0.47 -25.64
CA THR A 500 4.81 0.88 -24.24
C THR A 500 5.51 0.01 -23.19
N LEU A 501 5.70 -1.29 -23.46
CA LEU A 501 6.27 -2.28 -22.55
C LEU A 501 6.89 -3.43 -23.34
N ASP A 502 8.17 -3.71 -23.10
CA ASP A 502 8.81 -5.00 -23.42
C ASP A 502 9.03 -5.83 -22.16
N PHE A 503 9.05 -7.15 -22.35
CA PHE A 503 9.44 -8.09 -21.32
C PHE A 503 10.24 -9.25 -21.91
N GLU A 504 11.08 -9.86 -21.08
CA GLU A 504 11.84 -11.09 -21.39
C GLU A 504 11.74 -12.01 -20.17
N ALA A 505 11.56 -13.31 -20.37
CA ALA A 505 11.37 -14.26 -19.29
C ALA A 505 12.58 -15.20 -19.13
N HIS A 506 12.91 -15.51 -17.88
CA HIS A 506 14.01 -16.38 -17.49
C HIS A 506 13.57 -17.34 -16.39
N ILE A 507 13.94 -18.60 -16.56
CA ILE A 507 13.86 -19.66 -15.54
C ILE A 507 15.29 -20.08 -15.22
N TYR A 508 15.71 -19.97 -13.96
CA TYR A 508 17.01 -20.44 -13.48
C TYR A 508 16.81 -21.73 -12.71
N PHE A 509 17.19 -22.85 -13.33
CA PHE A 509 17.00 -24.19 -12.81
C PHE A 509 18.24 -24.65 -12.06
N ASP A 510 18.15 -24.72 -10.73
CA ASP A 510 19.22 -25.22 -9.87
C ASP A 510 19.31 -26.76 -9.90
N ASP A 511 20.54 -27.26 -9.88
CA ASP A 511 20.90 -28.68 -9.92
C ASP A 511 20.29 -29.51 -11.08
N ALA A 512 20.37 -28.98 -12.31
CA ALA A 512 19.71 -29.54 -13.48
C ALA A 512 20.28 -30.88 -14.00
N PHE A 513 21.46 -31.32 -13.55
CA PHE A 513 22.25 -32.40 -14.18
C PHE A 513 22.58 -33.56 -13.23
N VAL A 514 22.72 -34.75 -13.81
CA VAL A 514 23.12 -36.00 -13.14
C VAL A 514 24.19 -36.71 -13.96
N GLU A 515 25.23 -37.23 -13.30
CA GLU A 515 26.23 -38.12 -13.89
C GLU A 515 25.81 -39.60 -13.68
N ASP A 516 25.94 -40.44 -14.70
CA ASP A 516 25.88 -41.90 -14.53
C ASP A 516 27.31 -42.47 -14.44
N THR A 517 27.60 -43.18 -13.35
CA THR A 517 28.88 -43.81 -13.03
C THR A 517 28.94 -45.30 -13.42
N LYS A 518 27.95 -45.83 -14.16
CA LYS A 518 27.84 -47.27 -14.48
C LYS A 518 27.95 -47.62 -15.97
N THR A 519 28.79 -46.91 -16.71
CA THR A 519 29.17 -47.25 -18.10
C THR A 519 30.37 -48.20 -18.14
N GLN A 520 30.22 -49.35 -18.81
CA GLN A 520 31.31 -50.34 -19.01
C GLN A 520 32.47 -49.84 -19.89
N THR A 521 32.36 -48.63 -20.45
CA THR A 521 33.31 -48.02 -21.40
C THR A 521 34.19 -46.92 -20.79
N GLY A 522 34.16 -46.73 -19.46
CA GLY A 522 34.99 -45.74 -18.74
C GLY A 522 34.62 -44.26 -18.93
N LYS A 523 33.96 -43.90 -20.04
CA LYS A 523 33.43 -42.56 -20.28
C LYS A 523 32.22 -42.27 -19.39
N LYS A 524 32.33 -41.23 -18.55
CA LYS A 524 31.19 -40.65 -17.83
C LYS A 524 30.14 -40.13 -18.81
N LYS A 525 28.86 -40.36 -18.51
CA LYS A 525 27.74 -39.79 -19.29
C LYS A 525 26.92 -38.83 -18.44
N ARG A 526 26.56 -37.69 -19.04
CA ARG A 526 25.88 -36.55 -18.43
C ARG A 526 24.46 -36.46 -18.96
N TYR A 527 23.50 -36.40 -18.04
CA TYR A 527 22.05 -36.37 -18.33
C TYR A 527 21.38 -35.23 -17.57
N VAL A 528 20.20 -34.79 -18.01
CA VAL A 528 19.35 -33.91 -17.18
C VAL A 528 18.57 -34.71 -16.14
N ASN A 529 18.21 -34.07 -15.04
CA ASN A 529 17.34 -34.67 -14.01
C ASN A 529 15.88 -34.78 -14.49
N MET A 530 15.05 -35.59 -13.82
CA MET A 530 13.65 -35.81 -14.20
C MET A 530 12.77 -34.55 -14.09
N TYR A 531 13.14 -33.57 -13.26
CA TYR A 531 12.39 -32.34 -13.08
C TYR A 531 12.57 -31.39 -14.29
N VAL A 532 13.74 -31.39 -14.94
CA VAL A 532 13.93 -30.71 -16.23
C VAL A 532 13.05 -31.35 -17.32
N GLU A 533 12.88 -32.67 -17.29
CA GLU A 533 11.93 -33.35 -18.19
C GLU A 533 10.47 -32.97 -17.91
N TYR A 534 10.09 -32.75 -16.63
CA TYR A 534 8.77 -32.21 -16.26
C TYR A 534 8.58 -30.78 -16.78
N LEU A 535 9.59 -29.92 -16.69
CA LEU A 535 9.51 -28.54 -17.18
C LEU A 535 9.22 -28.48 -18.68
N ILE A 536 9.90 -29.31 -19.46
CA ILE A 536 9.70 -29.39 -20.92
C ILE A 536 8.32 -29.98 -21.25
N SER A 537 7.88 -31.00 -20.51
CA SER A 537 6.55 -31.59 -20.65
C SER A 537 5.43 -30.57 -20.34
N ALA A 538 5.60 -29.78 -19.29
CA ALA A 538 4.66 -28.72 -18.90
C ALA A 538 4.66 -27.55 -19.90
N PHE A 539 5.82 -27.16 -20.44
CA PHE A 539 5.92 -26.17 -21.50
C PHE A 539 5.14 -26.60 -22.75
N GLU A 540 5.28 -27.86 -23.17
CA GLU A 540 4.51 -28.39 -24.29
C GLU A 540 2.99 -28.36 -24.06
N GLU A 541 2.52 -28.68 -22.85
CA GLU A 541 1.09 -28.67 -22.54
C GLU A 541 0.51 -27.25 -22.56
N VAL A 542 1.16 -26.29 -21.90
CA VAL A 542 0.77 -24.87 -21.95
C VAL A 542 0.84 -24.34 -23.39
N HIS A 543 1.89 -24.70 -24.14
CA HIS A 543 2.02 -24.27 -25.54
C HIS A 543 0.86 -24.76 -26.41
N LYS A 544 0.43 -26.02 -26.27
CA LYS A 544 -0.71 -26.59 -27.00
C LYS A 544 -2.01 -25.82 -26.69
N VAL A 545 -2.27 -25.49 -25.42
CA VAL A 545 -3.46 -24.73 -24.98
C VAL A 545 -3.47 -23.29 -25.50
N PHE A 546 -2.33 -22.61 -25.55
CA PHE A 546 -2.27 -21.21 -26.01
C PHE A 546 -2.17 -21.10 -27.54
N ALA A 547 -1.58 -22.07 -28.24
CA ALA A 547 -1.49 -22.09 -29.70
C ALA A 547 -2.82 -22.42 -30.39
N SER A 548 -3.65 -23.29 -29.81
CA SER A 548 -4.90 -23.78 -30.44
C SER A 548 -5.95 -22.70 -30.67
N ASN A 549 -5.82 -21.53 -30.05
CA ASN A 549 -6.77 -20.42 -30.17
C ASN A 549 -6.61 -19.58 -31.46
N LYS A 550 -5.65 -19.89 -32.33
CA LYS A 550 -5.50 -19.24 -33.65
C LYS A 550 -6.44 -19.86 -34.70
N THR A 551 -7.73 -19.65 -34.56
CA THR A 551 -8.76 -19.99 -35.58
C THR A 551 -9.14 -18.80 -36.47
N ASP A 552 -8.16 -18.01 -36.91
CA ASP A 552 -8.36 -17.03 -37.99
C ASP A 552 -8.35 -17.77 -39.34
N MET A 553 -9.51 -17.81 -40.00
CA MET A 553 -9.77 -18.72 -41.13
C MET A 553 -9.04 -18.35 -42.44
N PHE A 554 -8.18 -17.34 -42.43
CA PHE A 554 -7.52 -16.77 -43.61
C PHE A 554 -5.97 -16.88 -43.65
N SER A 555 -5.33 -17.57 -42.70
CA SER A 555 -3.86 -17.75 -42.69
C SER A 555 -3.38 -19.19 -42.98
N ARG A 556 -4.16 -19.98 -43.73
CA ARG A 556 -3.88 -21.41 -43.97
C ARG A 556 -2.64 -21.70 -44.84
N ASN A 557 -2.08 -20.70 -45.52
CA ASN A 557 -0.89 -20.85 -46.38
C ASN A 557 0.44 -20.44 -45.69
N ASN A 558 0.43 -20.01 -44.43
CA ASN A 558 1.64 -19.63 -43.68
C ASN A 558 1.89 -20.52 -42.44
N ILE A 559 1.69 -21.83 -42.60
CA ILE A 559 2.06 -22.86 -41.60
C ILE A 559 3.59 -23.12 -41.62
N SER A 560 4.35 -22.30 -42.35
CA SER A 560 5.81 -22.29 -42.48
C SER A 560 6.55 -21.55 -41.34
N GLY A 561 5.83 -21.14 -40.28
CA GLY A 561 6.28 -20.17 -39.28
C GLY A 561 6.60 -20.71 -37.89
N CYS A 562 6.84 -22.02 -37.73
CA CYS A 562 7.30 -22.57 -36.45
C CYS A 562 8.78 -22.21 -36.26
N ARG A 563 9.06 -21.11 -35.57
CA ARG A 563 10.44 -20.71 -35.23
C ARG A 563 11.10 -21.80 -34.39
N TYR A 564 12.27 -22.24 -34.82
CA TYR A 564 13.07 -23.22 -34.09
C TYR A 564 13.38 -22.72 -32.67
N GLN A 565 13.24 -23.63 -31.71
CA GLN A 565 13.63 -23.41 -30.33
C GLN A 565 15.12 -23.75 -30.23
N LYS A 566 15.90 -22.97 -29.47
CA LYS A 566 17.36 -23.09 -29.49
C LYS A 566 17.86 -23.78 -28.22
N ILE A 567 18.83 -24.68 -28.34
CA ILE A 567 19.55 -25.29 -27.22
C ILE A 567 21.05 -25.03 -27.36
N MET A 568 21.68 -24.55 -26.30
CA MET A 568 23.08 -24.12 -26.26
C MET A 568 23.81 -24.79 -25.09
N GLY A 569 25.03 -25.27 -25.32
CA GLY A 569 25.99 -25.52 -24.24
C GLY A 569 26.46 -24.20 -23.61
N THR A 570 26.74 -24.18 -22.31
CA THR A 570 27.23 -22.96 -21.62
C THR A 570 28.29 -23.27 -20.56
N PRO A 571 29.15 -22.30 -20.20
CA PRO A 571 30.13 -22.47 -19.12
C PRO A 571 29.51 -22.89 -17.77
N TYR A 572 28.26 -22.52 -17.49
CA TYR A 572 27.54 -22.88 -16.26
C TYR A 572 26.67 -24.14 -16.35
N GLY A 573 26.56 -24.77 -17.52
CA GLY A 573 25.64 -25.88 -17.75
C GLY A 573 25.08 -25.88 -19.17
N GLY A 574 23.82 -25.50 -19.32
CA GLY A 574 23.16 -25.35 -20.62
C GLY A 574 22.09 -24.26 -20.63
N ARG A 575 21.65 -23.84 -21.82
CA ARG A 575 20.59 -22.85 -22.01
C ARG A 575 19.62 -23.29 -23.10
N ILE A 576 18.32 -23.30 -22.80
CA ILE A 576 17.26 -23.42 -23.79
C ILE A 576 16.66 -22.03 -24.01
N CYS A 577 16.34 -21.66 -25.25
CA CYS A 577 15.63 -20.44 -25.60
C CYS A 577 14.37 -20.78 -26.39
N TYR A 578 13.22 -20.50 -25.77
CA TYR A 578 11.90 -20.66 -26.35
C TYR A 578 11.37 -19.33 -26.89
N THR A 579 10.88 -19.33 -28.13
CA THR A 579 9.99 -18.28 -28.65
C THR A 579 8.54 -18.64 -28.30
N LEU A 580 7.85 -17.74 -27.60
CA LEU A 580 6.45 -17.88 -27.20
C LEU A 580 5.48 -17.55 -28.37
N PRO A 581 4.20 -17.98 -28.33
CA PRO A 581 3.27 -17.89 -29.46
C PRO A 581 2.99 -16.47 -30.03
N HIS A 582 3.28 -15.42 -29.27
CA HIS A 582 3.17 -14.02 -29.68
C HIS A 582 4.54 -13.31 -29.82
N GLY A 583 5.64 -14.08 -29.75
CA GLY A 583 6.98 -13.64 -30.16
C GLY A 583 7.91 -13.15 -29.05
N ASN A 584 7.49 -13.17 -27.77
CA ASN A 584 8.40 -12.91 -26.66
C ASN A 584 9.32 -14.11 -26.40
N LEU A 585 10.44 -13.88 -25.70
CA LEU A 585 11.47 -14.89 -25.43
C LEU A 585 11.40 -15.40 -23.98
N LEU A 586 11.57 -16.71 -23.83
CA LEU A 586 11.72 -17.41 -22.55
C LEU A 586 13.03 -18.21 -22.56
N TYR A 587 13.97 -17.83 -21.71
CA TYR A 587 15.24 -18.54 -21.52
C TYR A 587 15.16 -19.46 -20.30
N VAL A 588 15.54 -20.73 -20.47
CA VAL A 588 15.73 -21.69 -19.38
C VAL A 588 17.23 -21.92 -19.20
N HIS A 589 17.77 -21.44 -18.08
CA HIS A 589 19.17 -21.58 -17.70
C HIS A 589 19.30 -22.83 -16.82
N LEU A 590 19.85 -23.91 -17.40
CA LEU A 590 20.10 -25.17 -16.70
C LEU A 590 21.46 -25.08 -16.00
N LYS A 591 21.47 -25.02 -14.66
CA LYS A 591 22.69 -24.84 -13.87
C LYS A 591 23.27 -26.19 -13.44
N ASP A 592 24.57 -26.34 -13.63
CA ASP A 592 25.35 -27.49 -13.17
C ASP A 592 26.01 -27.20 -11.81
N LYS A 593 25.66 -27.95 -10.77
CA LYS A 593 26.23 -27.80 -9.42
C LYS A 593 27.75 -28.02 -9.36
N GLN A 594 28.35 -28.68 -10.36
CA GLN A 594 29.80 -28.88 -10.48
C GLN A 594 30.51 -27.69 -11.17
N ARG A 595 29.81 -26.91 -12.00
CA ARG A 595 30.38 -25.75 -12.72
C ARG A 595 30.03 -24.40 -12.07
N ILE A 596 28.89 -24.29 -11.36
CA ILE A 596 28.39 -23.03 -10.79
C ILE A 596 27.70 -23.25 -9.43
N ARG A 597 27.73 -22.25 -8.54
CA ARG A 597 27.02 -22.27 -7.25
C ARG A 597 25.51 -22.45 -7.44
N HIS A 598 24.97 -23.43 -6.75
CA HIS A 598 23.54 -23.66 -6.60
C HIS A 598 22.93 -22.76 -5.49
N LYS A 599 21.59 -22.82 -5.30
CA LYS A 599 20.74 -22.05 -4.37
C LYS A 599 20.23 -20.70 -4.93
N LYS A 600 18.98 -20.35 -4.54
CA LYS A 600 18.20 -19.16 -4.96
C LYS A 600 19.02 -17.87 -4.98
N ARG A 601 19.72 -17.54 -3.89
CA ARG A 601 20.59 -16.36 -3.81
C ARG A 601 21.64 -16.29 -4.94
N TRP A 602 22.32 -17.40 -5.25
CA TRP A 602 23.33 -17.44 -6.31
C TRP A 602 22.70 -17.42 -7.71
N SER A 603 21.51 -18.00 -7.87
CA SER A 603 20.67 -17.83 -9.08
C SER A 603 20.19 -16.38 -9.27
N GLN A 604 19.88 -15.65 -8.19
CA GLN A 604 19.55 -14.23 -8.23
C GLN A 604 20.77 -13.37 -8.62
N ILE A 605 21.94 -13.62 -8.01
CA ILE A 605 23.20 -12.93 -8.37
C ILE A 605 23.55 -13.19 -9.84
N MET A 606 23.39 -14.42 -10.33
CA MET A 606 23.58 -14.80 -11.73
C MET A 606 22.74 -13.95 -12.69
N TYR A 607 21.43 -13.80 -12.42
CA TYR A 607 20.57 -12.99 -13.29
C TYR A 607 20.85 -11.50 -13.14
N MET A 608 21.24 -11.01 -11.96
CA MET A 608 21.56 -9.58 -11.78
C MET A 608 22.79 -9.18 -12.61
N PHE A 609 23.86 -9.97 -12.58
CA PHE A 609 25.03 -9.70 -13.44
C PHE A 609 24.72 -9.85 -14.93
N TYR A 610 23.96 -10.87 -15.36
CA TYR A 610 23.64 -11.08 -16.78
C TYR A 610 22.67 -10.04 -17.35
N LEU A 611 21.64 -9.65 -16.61
CA LEU A 611 20.59 -8.78 -17.12
C LEU A 611 20.92 -7.29 -16.93
N LEU A 612 21.55 -6.94 -15.81
CA LEU A 612 21.87 -5.55 -15.49
C LEU A 612 23.31 -5.17 -15.85
N GLY A 613 24.26 -6.11 -15.71
CA GLY A 613 25.64 -5.94 -16.18
C GLY A 613 25.76 -6.18 -17.68
N TRP A 614 25.55 -7.42 -18.13
CA TRP A 614 25.78 -7.79 -19.52
C TRP A 614 24.77 -7.19 -20.51
N LYS A 615 23.46 -7.39 -20.32
CA LYS A 615 22.46 -6.88 -21.28
C LYS A 615 22.26 -5.36 -21.24
N LEU A 616 22.30 -4.75 -20.06
CA LEU A 616 22.05 -3.31 -19.89
C LEU A 616 23.34 -2.47 -19.85
N PHE A 617 24.29 -2.76 -18.94
CA PHE A 617 25.46 -1.88 -18.74
C PHE A 617 26.48 -1.93 -19.88
N ARG A 618 26.92 -3.11 -20.34
CA ARG A 618 27.94 -3.27 -21.43
C ARG A 618 27.58 -2.47 -22.69
N LYS A 619 26.29 -2.42 -23.05
CA LYS A 619 25.76 -1.61 -24.16
C LYS A 619 26.17 -0.14 -24.04
N TYR A 620 26.12 0.43 -22.84
CA TYR A 620 26.47 1.82 -22.59
C TYR A 620 27.97 2.02 -22.33
N ASP A 621 28.65 1.02 -21.77
CA ASP A 621 30.11 1.02 -21.57
C ASP A 621 30.84 1.17 -22.92
N ILE A 622 30.49 0.32 -23.90
CA ILE A 622 30.99 0.38 -25.28
C ILE A 622 30.67 1.72 -25.97
N LEU A 623 29.57 2.39 -25.59
CA LEU A 623 29.25 3.73 -26.10
C LEU A 623 30.07 4.84 -25.40
N ALA A 624 30.42 4.66 -24.13
CA ALA A 624 31.24 5.61 -23.35
C ALA A 624 32.73 5.53 -23.71
N GLU A 625 33.21 4.35 -24.11
CA GLU A 625 34.52 4.16 -24.74
C GLU A 625 34.61 4.86 -26.11
N LYS A 626 33.58 4.70 -26.94
CA LYS A 626 33.51 5.28 -28.31
C LYS A 626 33.23 6.78 -28.33
N ALA A 627 32.64 7.33 -27.27
CA ALA A 627 32.42 8.77 -27.13
C ALA A 627 33.77 9.50 -27.02
N THR A 628 33.96 10.52 -27.85
CA THR A 628 35.21 11.30 -27.92
C THR A 628 35.10 12.60 -27.11
N ASN A 629 33.93 13.24 -27.13
CA ASN A 629 33.71 14.53 -26.49
C ASN A 629 33.13 14.38 -25.07
N PRO A 630 33.43 15.30 -24.12
CA PRO A 630 32.87 15.25 -22.77
C PRO A 630 31.33 15.25 -22.74
N THR A 631 30.71 16.01 -23.64
CA THR A 631 29.25 16.11 -23.82
C THR A 631 28.62 14.81 -24.34
N GLU A 632 29.33 14.04 -25.17
CA GLU A 632 28.90 12.71 -25.60
C GLU A 632 28.90 11.74 -24.42
N LYS A 633 29.97 11.74 -23.60
CA LYS A 633 30.06 10.91 -22.39
C LYS A 633 28.97 11.25 -21.37
N GLU A 634 28.70 12.54 -21.17
CA GLU A 634 27.58 12.99 -20.34
C GLU A 634 26.23 12.54 -20.89
N HIS A 635 26.01 12.59 -22.21
CA HIS A 635 24.78 12.11 -22.83
C HIS A 635 24.61 10.58 -22.73
N VAL A 636 25.68 9.81 -22.94
CA VAL A 636 25.70 8.34 -22.75
C VAL A 636 25.37 7.97 -21.30
N GLY A 637 25.99 8.65 -20.32
CA GLY A 637 25.70 8.44 -18.89
C GLY A 637 24.26 8.78 -18.51
N ASN A 638 23.75 9.92 -18.98
CA ASN A 638 22.34 10.30 -18.77
C ASN A 638 21.36 9.29 -19.40
N ASN A 639 21.69 8.74 -20.57
CA ASN A 639 20.85 7.72 -21.22
C ASN A 639 20.91 6.38 -20.46
N LEU A 640 22.08 5.97 -19.94
CA LEU A 640 22.22 4.80 -19.07
C LEU A 640 21.35 4.93 -17.81
N GLU A 641 21.39 6.07 -17.11
CA GLU A 641 20.56 6.27 -15.92
C GLU A 641 19.06 6.28 -16.24
N ASN A 642 18.66 6.85 -17.38
CA ASN A 642 17.27 6.79 -17.84
C ASN A 642 16.82 5.35 -18.16
N GLU A 643 17.68 4.50 -18.75
CA GLU A 643 17.34 3.11 -19.03
C GLU A 643 17.36 2.25 -17.75
N LYS A 644 18.34 2.44 -16.85
CA LYS A 644 18.34 1.87 -15.48
C LYS A 644 17.10 2.26 -14.68
N HIS A 645 16.52 3.45 -14.91
CA HIS A 645 15.32 3.90 -14.20
C HIS A 645 14.02 3.27 -14.75
N ASN A 646 14.01 2.85 -16.02
CA ASN A 646 12.87 2.24 -16.71
C ASN A 646 12.99 0.71 -16.91
N THR A 647 14.12 0.12 -16.49
CA THR A 647 14.34 -1.33 -16.46
C THR A 647 14.02 -1.90 -15.07
N TYR A 648 13.30 -3.01 -15.05
CA TYR A 648 12.86 -3.69 -13.83
C TYR A 648 13.12 -5.19 -13.89
N VAL A 649 13.28 -5.81 -12.71
CA VAL A 649 13.44 -7.26 -12.55
C VAL A 649 12.34 -7.78 -11.63
N LEU A 650 11.51 -8.70 -12.11
CA LEU A 650 10.45 -9.37 -11.36
C LEU A 650 10.99 -10.69 -10.83
N ALA A 651 11.21 -10.76 -9.51
CA ALA A 651 11.50 -12.02 -8.84
C ALA A 651 10.23 -12.88 -8.75
N LEU A 652 10.38 -14.16 -9.09
CA LEU A 652 9.34 -15.20 -9.06
C LEU A 652 9.90 -16.49 -8.42
N ASP A 653 9.05 -17.22 -7.71
CA ASP A 653 9.34 -18.59 -7.25
C ASP A 653 8.62 -19.59 -8.20
N GLY A 654 9.13 -20.82 -8.30
CA GLY A 654 8.73 -21.81 -9.31
C GLY A 654 7.27 -22.30 -9.26
N ASP A 655 6.52 -21.93 -8.23
CA ASP A 655 5.11 -22.29 -7.99
C ASP A 655 4.12 -21.12 -8.18
N THR A 656 4.61 -19.90 -8.48
CA THR A 656 3.78 -18.69 -8.52
C THR A 656 2.78 -18.67 -9.69
N ASP A 657 1.53 -18.35 -9.40
CA ASP A 657 0.48 -18.03 -10.38
C ASP A 657 0.09 -16.54 -10.28
N PHE A 658 0.16 -15.79 -11.39
CA PHE A 658 -0.14 -14.35 -11.41
C PHE A 658 -0.85 -13.86 -12.69
N GLN A 659 -1.54 -12.72 -12.60
CA GLN A 659 -2.19 -12.08 -13.75
C GLN A 659 -1.37 -10.92 -14.32
N PRO A 660 -1.41 -10.66 -15.65
CA PRO A 660 -0.70 -9.54 -16.27
C PRO A 660 -1.03 -8.17 -15.65
N SER A 661 -2.29 -7.96 -15.26
CA SER A 661 -2.76 -6.76 -14.56
C SER A 661 -2.06 -6.54 -13.22
N SER A 662 -1.80 -7.61 -12.45
CA SER A 662 -1.03 -7.52 -11.19
C SER A 662 0.39 -6.99 -11.44
N LEU A 663 1.07 -7.46 -12.50
CA LEU A 663 2.39 -6.95 -12.86
C LEU A 663 2.33 -5.49 -13.31
N MET A 664 1.33 -5.11 -14.11
CA MET A 664 1.16 -3.72 -14.56
C MET A 664 0.98 -2.77 -13.37
N LEU A 665 0.26 -3.19 -12.33
CA LEU A 665 0.09 -2.41 -11.10
C LEU A 665 1.40 -2.23 -10.31
N LEU A 666 2.39 -3.13 -10.41
CA LEU A 666 3.73 -2.92 -9.84
C LEU A 666 4.56 -1.94 -10.70
N VAL A 667 4.53 -2.11 -12.02
CA VAL A 667 5.21 -1.21 -12.98
C VAL A 667 4.72 0.22 -12.82
N ASP A 668 3.39 0.45 -12.82
CA ASP A 668 2.77 1.77 -12.65
C ASP A 668 3.13 2.42 -11.29
N ARG A 669 3.37 1.60 -10.25
CA ARG A 669 3.76 2.05 -8.92
C ARG A 669 5.21 2.55 -8.90
N LEU A 670 6.14 1.75 -9.42
CA LEU A 670 7.56 2.10 -9.51
C LEU A 670 7.81 3.28 -10.46
N ARG A 671 7.11 3.35 -11.60
CA ARG A 671 7.20 4.50 -12.53
C ARG A 671 6.71 5.82 -11.92
N ARG A 672 5.76 5.77 -10.96
CA ARG A 672 5.22 6.98 -10.30
C ARG A 672 6.13 7.54 -9.20
N TYR A 673 6.96 6.69 -8.59
CA TYR A 673 7.73 7.06 -7.40
C TYR A 673 9.22 6.74 -7.61
N PRO A 674 10.03 7.68 -8.12
CA PRO A 674 11.42 7.41 -8.55
C PRO A 674 12.31 6.86 -7.43
N GLY A 675 12.12 7.29 -6.17
CA GLY A 675 12.85 6.79 -4.99
C GLY A 675 12.39 5.44 -4.43
N VAL A 676 11.42 4.77 -5.07
CA VAL A 676 11.06 3.38 -4.73
C VAL A 676 12.00 2.44 -5.48
N GLY A 677 12.72 1.59 -4.74
CA GLY A 677 13.64 0.60 -5.30
C GLY A 677 12.98 -0.76 -5.54
N ALA A 678 11.95 -1.11 -4.78
CA ALA A 678 11.18 -2.34 -4.95
C ALA A 678 9.70 -2.17 -4.57
N ALA A 679 8.82 -2.91 -5.23
CA ALA A 679 7.41 -3.01 -4.91
C ALA A 679 6.97 -4.49 -4.93
N CYS A 680 6.41 -4.98 -3.82
CA CYS A 680 5.82 -6.31 -3.76
C CYS A 680 4.31 -6.31 -4.00
N GLY A 681 3.83 -7.38 -4.62
CA GLY A 681 2.41 -7.66 -4.70
C GLY A 681 1.87 -8.25 -3.39
N ARG A 682 0.64 -8.74 -3.47
CA ARG A 682 -0.07 -9.43 -2.40
C ARG A 682 -0.10 -10.93 -2.67
N ILE A 683 0.29 -11.71 -1.67
CA ILE A 683 0.49 -13.15 -1.80
C ILE A 683 -0.67 -13.92 -1.17
N HIS A 684 -1.30 -14.80 -1.96
CA HIS A 684 -2.44 -15.64 -1.58
C HIS A 684 -2.02 -17.11 -1.51
N PRO A 685 -2.01 -17.75 -0.32
CA PRO A 685 -1.63 -19.16 -0.18
C PRO A 685 -2.73 -20.10 -0.69
N THR A 686 -2.33 -21.06 -1.53
CA THR A 686 -3.18 -22.09 -2.15
C THR A 686 -2.81 -23.49 -1.65
N GLY A 687 -3.66 -24.48 -1.91
CA GLY A 687 -3.59 -25.83 -1.34
C GLY A 687 -4.80 -26.17 -0.45
N MET A 688 -4.78 -27.36 0.15
CA MET A 688 -5.88 -27.93 0.93
C MET A 688 -5.47 -28.27 2.38
N GLY A 689 -6.46 -28.58 3.22
CA GLY A 689 -6.26 -29.04 4.59
C GLY A 689 -6.03 -27.94 5.65
N PRO A 690 -6.05 -28.31 6.95
CA PRO A 690 -6.03 -27.33 8.05
C PRO A 690 -4.76 -26.47 8.11
N MET A 691 -3.61 -27.00 7.71
CA MET A 691 -2.34 -26.25 7.70
C MET A 691 -2.39 -25.09 6.68
N VAL A 692 -3.05 -25.28 5.54
CA VAL A 692 -3.28 -24.20 4.57
C VAL A 692 -4.36 -23.24 5.06
N TRP A 693 -5.35 -23.68 5.83
CA TRP A 693 -6.35 -22.79 6.45
C TRP A 693 -5.70 -21.85 7.48
N TYR A 694 -4.84 -22.37 8.36
CA TYR A 694 -4.03 -21.57 9.30
C TYR A 694 -3.22 -20.50 8.54
N GLN A 695 -2.49 -20.92 7.50
CA GLN A 695 -1.66 -20.01 6.70
C GLN A 695 -2.48 -18.99 5.89
N LYS A 696 -3.68 -19.34 5.42
CA LYS A 696 -4.61 -18.40 4.76
C LYS A 696 -5.00 -17.26 5.68
N PHE A 697 -5.34 -17.53 6.94
CA PHE A 697 -5.66 -16.44 7.89
C PHE A 697 -4.42 -15.68 8.34
N GLU A 698 -3.30 -16.37 8.60
CA GLU A 698 -2.01 -15.74 8.94
C GLU A 698 -1.55 -14.75 7.86
N TYR A 699 -1.58 -15.16 6.58
CA TYR A 699 -1.25 -14.29 5.45
C TYR A 699 -2.27 -13.17 5.29
N ALA A 700 -3.56 -13.41 5.57
CA ALA A 700 -4.57 -12.36 5.54
C ALA A 700 -4.25 -11.27 6.57
N VAL A 701 -4.12 -11.63 7.85
CA VAL A 701 -3.79 -10.70 8.95
C VAL A 701 -2.44 -10.00 8.72
N GLY A 702 -1.42 -10.72 8.26
CA GLY A 702 -0.10 -10.16 7.95
C GLY A 702 -0.15 -9.11 6.83
N HIS A 703 -0.93 -9.31 5.77
CA HIS A 703 -1.13 -8.31 4.72
C HIS A 703 -2.06 -7.17 5.16
N TRP A 704 -3.15 -7.50 5.86
CA TRP A 704 -4.16 -6.55 6.32
C TRP A 704 -3.59 -5.55 7.32
N LEU A 705 -2.93 -6.01 8.38
CA LEU A 705 -2.50 -5.16 9.50
C LEU A 705 -1.01 -4.81 9.41
N GLN A 706 -0.11 -5.80 9.42
CA GLN A 706 1.33 -5.53 9.47
C GLN A 706 1.86 -4.87 8.20
N LYS A 707 1.72 -5.47 7.01
CA LYS A 707 2.26 -4.91 5.75
C LYS A 707 1.64 -3.57 5.39
N SER A 708 0.34 -3.38 5.63
CA SER A 708 -0.34 -2.10 5.36
C SER A 708 0.14 -0.98 6.29
N SER A 709 0.37 -1.27 7.58
CA SER A 709 0.90 -0.27 8.52
C SER A 709 2.40 0.01 8.33
N GLU A 710 3.21 -1.02 8.04
CA GLU A 710 4.61 -0.86 7.59
C GLU A 710 4.70 0.13 6.41
N HIS A 711 3.89 -0.10 5.37
CA HIS A 711 3.83 0.76 4.18
C HIS A 711 3.36 2.20 4.49
N VAL A 712 2.46 2.39 5.47
CA VAL A 712 1.93 3.72 5.82
C VAL A 712 2.86 4.51 6.75
N PHE A 713 3.48 3.87 7.74
CA PHE A 713 4.38 4.53 8.68
C PHE A 713 5.80 4.74 8.13
N GLY A 714 6.19 4.01 7.08
CA GLY A 714 7.47 4.20 6.40
C GLY A 714 7.60 3.35 5.14
N CYS A 715 8.12 2.14 5.29
CA CYS A 715 8.32 1.16 4.23
C CYS A 715 8.05 -0.27 4.73
N VAL A 716 8.02 -1.21 3.80
CA VAL A 716 7.89 -2.65 4.12
C VAL A 716 9.27 -3.29 4.28
N LEU A 717 9.45 -4.14 5.30
CA LEU A 717 10.78 -4.71 5.62
C LEU A 717 11.20 -5.90 4.73
N CYS A 718 10.33 -6.37 3.84
CA CYS A 718 10.60 -7.50 2.96
C CYS A 718 9.62 -7.54 1.79
N SER A 719 10.17 -7.56 0.57
CA SER A 719 9.53 -7.98 -0.67
C SER A 719 9.78 -9.48 -0.86
N PRO A 720 8.76 -10.36 -0.79
CA PRO A 720 8.95 -11.81 -0.94
C PRO A 720 9.30 -12.17 -2.39
N GLY A 721 10.24 -13.09 -2.58
CA GLY A 721 10.75 -13.47 -3.90
C GLY A 721 9.74 -14.13 -4.84
N CYS A 722 8.58 -14.56 -4.34
CA CYS A 722 7.55 -15.20 -5.16
C CYS A 722 6.83 -14.24 -6.13
N PHE A 723 6.68 -12.94 -5.78
CA PHE A 723 6.10 -11.93 -6.68
C PHE A 723 6.48 -10.49 -6.27
N SER A 724 7.70 -10.07 -6.62
CA SER A 724 8.22 -8.74 -6.28
C SER A 724 9.02 -8.10 -7.42
N LEU A 725 8.72 -6.84 -7.73
CA LEU A 725 9.36 -6.07 -8.80
C LEU A 725 10.41 -5.11 -8.24
N PHE A 726 11.64 -5.19 -8.74
CA PHE A 726 12.80 -4.39 -8.34
C PHE A 726 13.25 -3.48 -9.49
N ARG A 727 13.75 -2.27 -9.18
CA ARG A 727 14.29 -1.32 -10.17
C ARG A 727 15.77 -1.60 -10.44
N ALA A 728 16.19 -1.57 -11.71
CA ALA A 728 17.60 -1.81 -12.07
C ALA A 728 18.56 -0.81 -11.38
N SER A 729 18.28 0.51 -11.42
CA SER A 729 19.11 1.51 -10.71
C SER A 729 19.18 1.33 -9.19
N ALA A 730 18.22 0.64 -8.56
CA ALA A 730 18.27 0.36 -7.13
C ALA A 730 19.06 -0.92 -6.80
N LEU A 731 19.05 -1.91 -7.70
CA LEU A 731 19.92 -3.09 -7.59
C LEU A 731 21.38 -2.77 -7.93
N MET A 732 21.61 -1.87 -8.89
CA MET A 732 22.94 -1.43 -9.35
C MET A 732 23.57 -0.31 -8.51
N ASP A 733 22.96 0.07 -7.38
CA ASP A 733 23.56 0.99 -6.39
C ASP A 733 24.85 0.35 -5.81
N ASP A 734 25.92 1.14 -5.68
CA ASP A 734 27.30 0.71 -5.39
C ASP A 734 27.44 -0.30 -4.25
N ASN A 735 26.53 -0.23 -3.27
CA ASN A 735 26.55 -1.02 -2.05
C ASN A 735 25.39 -2.02 -1.94
N VAL A 736 24.57 -2.19 -2.99
CA VAL A 736 23.49 -3.20 -3.05
C VAL A 736 24.03 -4.48 -3.67
N LEU A 737 24.17 -4.59 -4.99
CA LEU A 737 24.62 -5.84 -5.64
C LEU A 737 26.03 -6.28 -5.17
N LYS A 738 26.92 -5.33 -4.89
CA LYS A 738 28.27 -5.60 -4.37
C LYS A 738 28.27 -6.24 -2.98
N MET A 739 27.39 -5.79 -2.08
CA MET A 739 27.20 -6.45 -0.79
C MET A 739 26.46 -7.77 -0.98
N TYR A 740 25.42 -7.80 -1.83
CA TYR A 740 24.58 -8.97 -2.06
C TYR A 740 25.35 -10.18 -2.61
N SER A 741 26.47 -9.98 -3.31
CA SER A 741 27.33 -11.05 -3.82
C SER A 741 28.42 -11.55 -2.85
N THR A 742 28.56 -10.96 -1.66
CA THR A 742 29.60 -11.33 -0.67
C THR A 742 29.47 -12.78 -0.19
N LYS A 743 30.58 -13.52 -0.13
CA LYS A 743 30.56 -14.93 0.30
C LYS A 743 30.26 -14.99 1.81
N ALA A 744 29.35 -15.87 2.24
CA ALA A 744 29.12 -16.08 3.67
C ALA A 744 30.39 -16.68 4.31
N THR A 745 30.84 -16.07 5.41
CA THR A 745 32.11 -16.39 6.10
C THR A 745 31.91 -16.86 7.54
N GLU A 746 30.88 -16.34 8.21
CA GLU A 746 30.61 -16.53 9.64
C GLU A 746 29.23 -17.17 9.82
N ALA A 747 29.02 -17.86 10.94
CA ALA A 747 27.74 -18.48 11.27
C ALA A 747 26.53 -17.53 11.16
N ALA A 748 26.71 -16.24 11.50
CA ALA A 748 25.66 -15.23 11.38
C ALA A 748 25.31 -14.91 9.91
N HIS A 749 26.31 -14.85 9.03
CA HIS A 749 26.13 -14.58 7.59
C HIS A 749 25.31 -15.68 6.91
N TYR A 750 25.45 -16.94 7.32
CA TYR A 750 24.61 -18.03 6.81
C TYR A 750 23.14 -17.91 7.21
N VAL A 751 22.83 -17.42 8.41
CA VAL A 751 21.44 -17.19 8.86
C VAL A 751 20.86 -15.91 8.24
N GLN A 752 21.65 -14.84 8.12
CA GLN A 752 21.17 -13.56 7.59
C GLN A 752 21.03 -13.57 6.06
N TYR A 753 22.05 -14.05 5.34
CA TYR A 753 22.16 -13.92 3.88
C TYR A 753 21.57 -15.11 3.12
N ASP A 754 21.82 -16.35 3.59
CA ASP A 754 21.48 -17.57 2.84
C ASP A 754 20.14 -18.24 3.27
N GLN A 755 19.58 -17.87 4.43
CA GLN A 755 18.23 -18.27 4.87
C GLN A 755 17.18 -17.14 4.77
N GLY A 756 17.61 -15.94 4.35
CA GLY A 756 16.79 -14.72 4.34
C GLY A 756 17.16 -13.79 3.21
N GLU A 757 17.53 -14.35 2.05
CA GLU A 757 18.09 -13.68 0.90
C GLU A 757 17.22 -12.50 0.43
N ASP A 758 15.91 -12.72 0.30
CA ASP A 758 14.91 -11.70 -0.07
C ASP A 758 14.82 -10.57 0.98
N ARG A 759 14.98 -10.89 2.28
CA ARG A 759 14.98 -9.90 3.38
C ARG A 759 16.26 -9.09 3.44
N TRP A 760 17.39 -9.73 3.22
CA TRP A 760 18.70 -9.09 3.26
C TRP A 760 18.89 -8.15 2.07
N LEU A 761 18.45 -8.54 0.87
CA LEU A 761 18.38 -7.65 -0.29
C LEU A 761 17.52 -6.39 0.01
N CYS A 762 16.36 -6.57 0.66
CA CYS A 762 15.54 -5.44 1.11
C CYS A 762 16.25 -4.60 2.17
N THR A 763 16.99 -5.22 3.10
CA THR A 763 17.74 -4.51 4.16
C THR A 763 18.84 -3.63 3.56
N LEU A 764 19.58 -4.14 2.57
CA LEU A 764 20.58 -3.38 1.80
C LEU A 764 19.94 -2.20 1.06
N LEU A 765 18.81 -2.41 0.36
CA LEU A 765 18.06 -1.34 -0.31
C LEU A 765 17.62 -0.23 0.67
N LEU A 766 17.07 -0.62 1.82
CA LEU A 766 16.64 0.32 2.87
C LEU A 766 17.84 1.09 3.46
N GLN A 767 18.95 0.41 3.76
CA GLN A 767 20.21 1.02 4.22
C GLN A 767 20.81 1.98 3.19
N GLN A 768 20.64 1.73 1.88
CA GLN A 768 21.09 2.66 0.83
C GLN A 768 20.14 3.83 0.55
N GLY A 769 18.95 3.89 1.15
CA GLY A 769 18.03 5.03 1.03
C GLY A 769 16.82 4.80 0.13
N TRP A 770 16.74 3.64 -0.53
CA TRP A 770 15.60 3.27 -1.37
C TRP A 770 14.38 2.92 -0.54
N ARG A 771 13.18 3.21 -1.04
CA ARG A 771 11.93 2.76 -0.42
C ARG A 771 11.50 1.40 -0.97
N VAL A 772 11.03 0.53 -0.08
CA VAL A 772 10.33 -0.72 -0.41
C VAL A 772 8.84 -0.55 -0.11
N GLU A 773 7.98 -0.78 -1.10
CA GLU A 773 6.53 -0.58 -1.02
C GLU A 773 5.73 -1.87 -1.21
N TYR A 774 4.46 -1.84 -0.79
CA TYR A 774 3.50 -2.93 -0.96
C TYR A 774 2.27 -2.46 -1.74
N ASN A 775 1.86 -3.21 -2.76
CA ASN A 775 0.68 -2.89 -3.57
C ASN A 775 -0.45 -3.92 -3.35
N ALA A 776 -1.36 -3.61 -2.42
CA ALA A 776 -2.49 -4.48 -2.05
C ALA A 776 -3.61 -4.63 -3.10
N ALA A 777 -3.39 -4.19 -4.34
CA ALA A 777 -4.26 -4.45 -5.50
C ALA A 777 -3.57 -5.34 -6.57
N SER A 778 -2.30 -5.70 -6.35
CA SER A 778 -1.49 -6.53 -7.25
C SER A 778 -1.44 -7.95 -6.69
N ASP A 779 -2.44 -8.78 -6.99
CA ASP A 779 -2.60 -10.11 -6.40
C ASP A 779 -1.82 -11.21 -7.17
N ALA A 780 -1.17 -12.12 -6.43
CA ALA A 780 -0.52 -13.33 -6.93
C ALA A 780 -0.70 -14.51 -5.93
N TYR A 781 -0.56 -15.73 -6.42
CA TYR A 781 -0.87 -16.97 -5.70
C TYR A 781 0.35 -17.90 -5.65
N THR A 782 0.46 -18.69 -4.58
CA THR A 782 1.60 -19.60 -4.29
C THR A 782 1.09 -20.86 -3.57
N ASN A 783 1.82 -21.96 -3.61
CA ASN A 783 1.54 -23.17 -2.83
C ASN A 783 1.98 -22.97 -1.37
N ALA A 784 1.05 -23.13 -0.43
CA ALA A 784 1.41 -23.22 0.99
C ALA A 784 1.75 -24.67 1.37
N PRO A 785 2.75 -24.88 2.27
CA PRO A 785 2.98 -26.16 2.93
C PRO A 785 1.68 -26.81 3.42
N GLN A 786 1.39 -28.01 2.93
CA GLN A 786 0.21 -28.77 3.34
C GLN A 786 0.51 -29.65 4.56
N GLU A 787 1.75 -30.14 4.66
CA GLU A 787 2.22 -30.99 5.75
C GLU A 787 2.81 -30.22 6.93
N PHE A 788 2.54 -30.69 8.15
CA PHE A 788 3.04 -30.07 9.39
C PHE A 788 4.58 -30.04 9.45
N VAL A 789 5.23 -31.10 8.94
CA VAL A 789 6.70 -31.20 8.83
C VAL A 789 7.26 -30.18 7.84
N GLU A 790 6.57 -29.95 6.72
CA GLU A 790 6.98 -28.98 5.71
C GLU A 790 6.87 -27.55 6.23
N PHE A 791 5.75 -27.22 6.90
CA PHE A 791 5.53 -25.94 7.55
C PHE A 791 6.61 -25.64 8.62
N TYR A 792 6.88 -26.58 9.53
CA TYR A 792 7.94 -26.40 10.55
C TYR A 792 9.32 -26.17 9.92
N ASN A 793 9.67 -26.89 8.84
CA ASN A 793 10.95 -26.72 8.16
C ASN A 793 11.06 -25.43 7.33
N GLN A 794 9.96 -24.91 6.75
CA GLN A 794 9.93 -23.57 6.17
C GLN A 794 10.22 -22.50 7.24
N ARG A 795 9.51 -22.58 8.37
CA ARG A 795 9.59 -21.59 9.46
C ARG A 795 10.88 -21.68 10.29
N ARG A 796 11.61 -22.80 10.21
CA ARG A 796 13.01 -22.93 10.68
C ARG A 796 13.98 -21.97 9.99
N ARG A 797 13.78 -21.67 8.70
CA ARG A 797 14.56 -20.63 7.99
C ARG A 797 14.02 -19.23 8.27
N TRP A 798 12.69 -19.06 8.14
CA TRP A 798 12.10 -17.72 8.18
C TRP A 798 12.18 -17.04 9.54
N GLY A 799 12.08 -17.78 10.66
CA GLY A 799 12.15 -17.20 12.00
C GLY A 799 13.50 -16.50 12.28
N PRO A 800 14.63 -17.23 12.24
CA PRO A 800 15.94 -16.68 12.57
C PRO A 800 16.41 -15.64 11.55
N SER A 801 16.13 -15.84 10.26
CA SER A 801 16.53 -14.88 9.22
C SER A 801 15.69 -13.59 9.22
N THR A 802 14.44 -13.64 9.71
CA THR A 802 13.66 -12.43 10.05
C THR A 802 14.30 -11.70 11.23
N MET A 803 14.61 -12.41 12.31
CA MET A 803 15.20 -11.79 13.51
C MET A 803 16.56 -11.15 13.21
N ALA A 804 17.44 -11.83 12.47
CA ALA A 804 18.76 -11.33 12.11
C ALA A 804 18.68 -10.04 11.26
N ASN A 805 17.92 -10.04 10.17
CA ASN A 805 17.82 -8.88 9.28
C ASN A 805 17.10 -7.68 9.94
N THR A 806 16.06 -7.92 10.75
CA THR A 806 15.43 -6.83 11.51
C THR A 806 16.38 -6.26 12.56
N MET A 807 17.17 -7.09 13.26
CA MET A 807 18.15 -6.59 14.24
C MET A 807 19.28 -5.78 13.60
N ASP A 808 19.77 -6.16 12.41
CA ASP A 808 20.73 -5.33 11.64
C ASP A 808 20.12 -3.97 11.26
N LEU A 809 18.88 -3.96 10.74
CA LEU A 809 18.18 -2.73 10.41
C LEU A 809 17.93 -1.83 11.64
N LEU A 810 17.61 -2.41 12.80
CA LEU A 810 17.44 -1.67 14.06
C LEU A 810 18.78 -1.13 14.59
N HIS A 811 19.83 -1.94 14.59
CA HIS A 811 21.18 -1.54 15.00
C HIS A 811 21.73 -0.40 14.14
N THR A 812 21.56 -0.48 12.82
CA THR A 812 21.88 0.60 11.88
C THR A 812 20.84 1.74 11.85
N GLY A 813 19.73 1.62 12.57
CA GLY A 813 18.50 2.39 12.35
C GLY A 813 18.67 3.91 12.39
N VAL A 814 19.51 4.43 13.29
CA VAL A 814 19.80 5.88 13.40
C VAL A 814 20.61 6.39 12.20
N ARG A 815 21.48 5.56 11.60
CA ARG A 815 22.21 5.88 10.36
C ARG A 815 21.30 5.76 9.16
N THR A 816 20.51 4.68 9.09
CA THR A 816 19.57 4.41 8.01
C THR A 816 18.48 5.48 7.92
N ALA A 817 17.92 5.94 9.05
CA ALA A 817 16.96 7.04 9.09
C ALA A 817 17.52 8.40 8.64
N LYS A 818 18.86 8.57 8.63
CA LYS A 818 19.52 9.77 8.05
C LYS A 818 19.73 9.66 6.54
N LYS A 819 19.86 8.47 5.97
CA LYS A 819 20.02 8.26 4.51
C LYS A 819 18.67 8.04 3.80
N ASN A 820 17.71 7.40 4.46
CA ASN A 820 16.43 7.01 3.88
C ASN A 820 15.28 7.91 4.38
N PRO A 821 14.75 8.83 3.56
CA PRO A 821 13.66 9.72 3.98
C PRO A 821 12.31 8.99 4.20
N SER A 822 12.24 7.69 3.93
CA SER A 822 11.08 6.83 4.21
C SER A 822 11.13 6.21 5.62
N LEU A 823 12.26 6.31 6.32
CA LEU A 823 12.49 5.68 7.62
C LEU A 823 12.71 6.75 8.69
N SER A 824 11.70 6.97 9.52
CA SER A 824 11.78 7.91 10.67
C SER A 824 12.28 7.20 11.93
N LEU A 825 12.84 7.96 12.88
CA LEU A 825 13.24 7.40 14.19
C LEU A 825 12.05 6.78 14.94
N LEU A 826 10.83 7.31 14.77
CA LEU A 826 9.61 6.75 15.36
C LEU A 826 9.10 5.49 14.62
N TYR A 827 9.41 5.32 13.33
CA TYR A 827 9.25 4.02 12.66
C TYR A 827 10.25 2.99 13.21
N ILE A 828 11.51 3.38 13.45
CA ILE A 828 12.50 2.50 14.10
C ILE A 828 12.03 2.11 15.52
N LEU A 829 11.45 3.05 16.28
CA LEU A 829 10.82 2.73 17.58
C LEU A 829 9.64 1.75 17.44
N TYR A 830 8.73 1.96 16.49
CA TYR A 830 7.64 1.03 16.20
C TYR A 830 8.16 -0.39 15.89
N GLN A 831 9.18 -0.51 15.04
CA GLN A 831 9.79 -1.81 14.74
C GLN A 831 10.56 -2.40 15.93
N THR A 832 11.15 -1.57 16.80
CA THR A 832 11.77 -2.02 18.05
C THR A 832 10.73 -2.62 18.99
N LEU A 833 9.58 -1.94 19.17
CA LEU A 833 8.47 -2.42 20.00
C LEU A 833 7.83 -3.69 19.43
N ALA A 834 7.60 -3.76 18.11
CA ALA A 834 7.09 -4.96 17.45
C ALA A 834 8.05 -6.15 17.57
N THR A 835 9.36 -5.92 17.45
CA THR A 835 10.40 -6.95 17.63
C THR A 835 10.48 -7.40 19.08
N GLY A 836 10.41 -6.48 20.05
CA GLY A 836 10.37 -6.79 21.48
C GLY A 836 9.13 -7.61 21.87
N ALA A 837 7.94 -7.21 21.42
CA ALA A 837 6.71 -7.98 21.60
C ALA A 837 6.80 -9.39 20.98
N SER A 838 7.45 -9.53 19.82
CA SER A 838 7.70 -10.83 19.20
C SER A 838 8.61 -11.72 20.07
N ILE A 839 9.67 -11.15 20.64
CA ILE A 839 10.61 -11.86 21.53
C ILE A 839 9.94 -12.31 22.83
N LEU A 840 9.06 -11.49 23.40
CA LEU A 840 8.33 -11.78 24.66
C LEU A 840 7.09 -12.68 24.46
N SER A 841 6.69 -12.98 23.21
CA SER A 841 5.48 -13.76 22.94
C SER A 841 5.45 -15.17 23.55
N PRO A 842 6.55 -15.94 23.66
CA PRO A 842 6.53 -17.25 24.34
C PRO A 842 6.17 -17.14 25.83
N ALA A 843 6.81 -16.23 26.56
CA ALA A 843 6.52 -15.97 27.97
C ALA A 843 5.09 -15.48 28.20
N THR A 844 4.59 -14.60 27.33
CA THR A 844 3.19 -14.13 27.34
C THR A 844 2.21 -15.28 27.20
N VAL A 845 2.46 -16.24 26.30
CA VAL A 845 1.60 -17.43 26.14
C VAL A 845 1.62 -18.29 27.41
N CYS A 846 2.78 -18.50 28.04
CA CYS A 846 2.85 -19.22 29.32
C CYS A 846 2.05 -18.53 30.45
N LEU A 847 2.15 -17.21 30.56
CA LEU A 847 1.42 -16.41 31.56
C LEU A 847 -0.10 -16.46 31.32
N MET A 848 -0.55 -16.34 30.07
CA MET A 848 -1.95 -16.48 29.67
C MET A 848 -2.53 -17.86 30.04
N ILE A 849 -1.75 -18.92 29.81
CA ILE A 849 -2.13 -20.30 30.16
C ILE A 849 -2.13 -20.52 31.69
N ALA A 850 -1.20 -19.92 32.43
CA ALA A 850 -1.20 -19.95 33.89
C ALA A 850 -2.47 -19.30 34.48
N GLY A 851 -2.92 -18.18 33.90
CA GLY A 851 -4.19 -17.55 34.27
C GLY A 851 -5.39 -18.46 34.01
N ALA A 852 -5.42 -19.15 32.87
CA ALA A 852 -6.47 -20.13 32.56
C ALA A 852 -6.46 -21.32 33.53
N PHE A 853 -5.29 -21.84 33.93
CA PHE A 853 -5.21 -22.92 34.91
C PHE A 853 -5.75 -22.50 36.28
N SER A 854 -5.39 -21.30 36.76
CA SER A 854 -5.85 -20.80 38.06
C SER A 854 -7.35 -20.50 38.07
N PHE A 855 -7.93 -20.06 36.95
CA PHE A 855 -9.37 -19.80 36.84
C PHE A 855 -10.23 -21.08 36.63
N VAL A 856 -9.81 -21.99 35.75
CA VAL A 856 -10.65 -23.15 35.33
C VAL A 856 -10.58 -24.31 36.31
N PHE A 857 -9.44 -24.51 36.95
CA PHE A 857 -9.19 -25.63 37.86
C PHE A 857 -9.00 -25.19 39.32
N GLU A 858 -9.24 -23.90 39.62
CA GLU A 858 -9.09 -23.25 40.94
C GLU A 858 -7.72 -23.51 41.60
N LEU A 859 -6.68 -23.69 40.78
CA LEU A 859 -5.32 -23.98 41.22
C LEU A 859 -4.61 -22.72 41.75
N ASP A 860 -3.79 -22.89 42.79
CA ASP A 860 -2.87 -21.87 43.28
C ASP A 860 -2.03 -21.28 42.13
N THR A 861 -1.78 -19.97 42.17
CA THR A 861 -1.12 -19.23 41.08
C THR A 861 0.31 -19.73 40.83
N LYS A 862 1.03 -20.19 41.87
CA LYS A 862 2.41 -20.70 41.78
C LYS A 862 2.42 -22.07 41.09
N LEU A 863 1.50 -22.95 41.49
CA LEU A 863 1.29 -24.25 40.83
C LEU A 863 0.82 -24.09 39.37
N SER A 864 -0.10 -23.15 39.12
CA SER A 864 -0.61 -22.83 37.78
C SER A 864 0.49 -22.35 36.83
N LEU A 865 1.38 -21.46 37.31
CA LEU A 865 2.52 -21.01 36.53
C LEU A 865 3.54 -22.12 36.29
N PHE A 866 3.83 -22.95 37.30
CA PHE A 866 4.71 -24.11 37.16
C PHE A 866 4.19 -25.08 36.09
N LEU A 867 2.90 -25.42 36.11
CA LEU A 867 2.26 -26.30 35.13
C LEU A 867 2.21 -25.69 33.72
N ALA A 868 2.15 -24.36 33.58
CA ALA A 868 2.21 -23.68 32.27
C ALA A 868 3.63 -23.64 31.68
N VAL A 869 4.67 -23.54 32.53
CA VAL A 869 6.08 -23.44 32.10
C VAL A 869 6.76 -24.81 31.94
N LEU A 870 6.27 -25.85 32.63
CA LEU A 870 6.86 -27.20 32.61
C LEU A 870 6.86 -27.86 31.21
N PRO A 871 5.75 -27.94 30.44
CA PRO A 871 5.79 -28.56 29.11
C PRO A 871 6.67 -27.81 28.10
N PRO A 872 6.70 -26.45 28.05
CA PRO A 872 7.67 -25.72 27.23
C PRO A 872 9.13 -25.96 27.64
N ALA A 873 9.44 -26.02 28.94
CA ALA A 873 10.79 -26.31 29.42
C ALA A 873 11.25 -27.71 29.00
N ILE A 874 10.37 -28.71 29.13
CA ILE A 874 10.61 -30.07 28.62
C ILE A 874 10.80 -30.06 27.09
N TYR A 875 9.98 -29.30 26.36
CA TYR A 875 10.11 -29.20 24.90
C TYR A 875 11.43 -28.56 24.45
N ILE A 876 11.93 -27.52 25.16
CA ILE A 876 13.25 -26.93 24.92
C ILE A 876 14.36 -27.98 25.09
N ILE A 877 14.33 -28.76 26.17
CA ILE A 877 15.31 -29.84 26.42
C ILE A 877 15.25 -30.89 25.29
N ILE A 878 14.05 -31.29 24.88
CA ILE A 878 13.83 -32.21 23.75
C ILE A 878 14.39 -31.63 22.45
N CYS A 879 14.24 -30.33 22.19
CA CYS A 879 14.80 -29.67 21.01
C CYS A 879 16.35 -29.63 20.98
N PHE A 880 17.02 -29.68 22.14
CA PHE A 880 18.48 -29.78 22.20
C PHE A 880 19.03 -31.21 22.08
N VAL A 881 18.22 -32.24 22.38
CA VAL A 881 18.66 -33.65 22.47
C VAL A 881 18.13 -34.54 21.34
N ALA A 882 16.88 -34.36 20.91
CA ALA A 882 16.22 -35.24 19.96
C ALA A 882 16.48 -34.86 18.49
N LYS A 883 16.28 -35.79 17.55
CA LYS A 883 16.38 -35.54 16.10
C LYS A 883 15.21 -34.68 15.61
N PRO A 884 15.38 -33.79 14.60
CA PRO A 884 14.33 -32.85 14.17
C PRO A 884 12.95 -33.47 13.91
N ASN A 885 12.87 -34.61 13.23
CA ASN A 885 11.59 -35.28 12.98
C ASN A 885 10.86 -35.68 14.28
N THR A 886 11.60 -36.09 15.32
CA THR A 886 11.06 -36.38 16.66
C THR A 886 10.60 -35.10 17.35
N GLN A 887 11.36 -34.00 17.23
CA GLN A 887 10.98 -32.69 17.78
C GLN A 887 9.68 -32.16 17.14
N ILE A 888 9.50 -32.35 15.82
CA ILE A 888 8.29 -31.95 15.10
C ILE A 888 7.11 -32.86 15.49
N ALA A 889 7.30 -34.17 15.60
CA ALA A 889 6.24 -35.09 16.04
C ALA A 889 5.74 -34.76 17.45
N ILE A 890 6.66 -34.41 18.37
CA ILE A 890 6.32 -33.96 19.73
C ILE A 890 5.65 -32.58 19.69
N ALA A 891 6.07 -31.67 18.81
CA ALA A 891 5.36 -30.40 18.61
C ALA A 891 3.93 -30.60 18.10
N ALA A 892 3.69 -31.55 17.20
CA ALA A 892 2.34 -31.87 16.72
C ALA A 892 1.44 -32.38 17.87
N LEU A 893 1.94 -33.32 18.67
CA LEU A 893 1.22 -33.84 19.84
C LEU A 893 0.92 -32.75 20.87
N LEU A 894 1.93 -31.93 21.21
CA LEU A 894 1.75 -30.79 22.11
C LEU A 894 0.78 -29.74 21.53
N SER A 895 0.81 -29.49 20.22
CA SER A 895 -0.10 -28.54 19.56
C SER A 895 -1.56 -28.94 19.69
N ILE A 896 -1.86 -30.25 19.65
CA ILE A 896 -3.22 -30.78 19.91
C ILE A 896 -3.62 -30.50 21.37
N GLY A 897 -2.73 -30.78 22.34
CA GLY A 897 -2.97 -30.46 23.75
C GLY A 897 -3.20 -28.96 24.00
N TYR A 898 -2.36 -28.10 23.41
CA TYR A 898 -2.52 -26.65 23.50
C TYR A 898 -3.78 -26.12 22.82
N ALA A 899 -4.29 -26.76 21.76
CA ALA A 899 -5.55 -26.37 21.14
C ALA A 899 -6.73 -26.52 22.12
N PHE A 900 -6.81 -27.63 22.87
CA PHE A 900 -7.81 -27.80 23.92
C PHE A 900 -7.61 -26.79 25.08
N LEU A 901 -6.36 -26.55 25.48
CA LEU A 901 -6.02 -25.60 26.54
C LEU A 901 -6.33 -24.14 26.16
N MET A 902 -6.19 -23.77 24.88
CA MET A 902 -6.66 -22.48 24.37
C MET A 902 -8.18 -22.37 24.39
N THR A 903 -8.92 -23.42 24.01
CA THR A 903 -10.38 -23.42 24.14
C THR A 903 -10.83 -23.21 25.60
N ALA A 904 -10.16 -23.86 26.56
CA ALA A 904 -10.38 -23.62 27.99
C ALA A 904 -10.00 -22.18 28.41
N THR A 905 -8.92 -21.62 27.85
CA THR A 905 -8.52 -20.21 28.06
C THR A 905 -9.59 -19.23 27.55
N PHE A 906 -10.20 -19.48 26.40
CA PHE A 906 -11.30 -18.66 25.87
C PHE A 906 -12.55 -18.74 26.75
N LEU A 907 -12.91 -19.93 27.21
CA LEU A 907 -14.02 -20.12 28.15
C LEU A 907 -13.74 -19.48 29.52
N SER A 908 -12.48 -19.46 29.97
CA SER A 908 -12.04 -18.75 31.18
C SER A 908 -12.27 -17.24 31.08
N ILE A 909 -11.86 -16.59 29.99
CA ILE A 909 -12.02 -15.14 29.80
C ILE A 909 -13.51 -14.76 29.76
N ILE A 910 -14.34 -15.57 29.08
CA ILE A 910 -15.80 -15.39 29.05
C ILE A 910 -16.41 -15.62 30.44
N GLY A 911 -15.96 -16.65 31.16
CA GLY A 911 -16.38 -16.95 32.53
C GLY A 911 -16.06 -15.82 33.50
N GLY A 912 -14.91 -15.17 33.36
CA GLY A 912 -14.54 -13.98 34.15
C GLY A 912 -15.49 -12.81 33.93
N ILE A 913 -15.79 -12.47 32.67
CA ILE A 913 -16.76 -11.42 32.31
C ILE A 913 -18.14 -11.66 32.96
N VAL A 914 -18.59 -12.93 32.99
CA VAL A 914 -19.87 -13.32 33.60
C VAL A 914 -19.81 -13.30 35.13
N LYS A 915 -18.76 -13.88 35.75
CA LYS A 915 -18.56 -13.92 37.21
C LYS A 915 -18.49 -12.52 37.79
N ASP A 916 -17.74 -11.63 37.15
CA ASP A 916 -17.56 -10.24 37.58
C ASP A 916 -18.73 -9.33 37.17
N ASN A 917 -19.71 -9.83 36.40
CA ASN A 917 -20.87 -9.08 35.89
C ASN A 917 -20.50 -7.78 35.16
N THR A 918 -19.35 -7.76 34.47
CA THR A 918 -18.88 -6.58 33.74
C THR A 918 -18.00 -6.95 32.53
N ILE A 919 -18.17 -6.20 31.44
CA ILE A 919 -17.33 -6.32 30.22
C ILE A 919 -15.98 -5.58 30.33
N LEU A 920 -15.76 -4.85 31.43
CA LEU A 920 -14.60 -3.96 31.62
C LEU A 920 -13.38 -4.63 32.26
N THR A 921 -13.35 -5.97 32.35
CA THR A 921 -12.14 -6.69 32.75
C THR A 921 -11.05 -6.49 31.68
N PRO A 922 -9.77 -6.21 32.03
CA PRO A 922 -8.75 -5.84 31.03
C PRO A 922 -8.57 -6.87 29.90
N THR A 923 -8.57 -8.16 30.25
CA THR A 923 -8.47 -9.27 29.28
C THR A 923 -9.73 -9.41 28.42
N GLY A 924 -10.91 -9.15 29.00
CA GLY A 924 -12.20 -9.15 28.29
C GLY A 924 -12.29 -8.00 27.29
N MET A 925 -11.96 -6.77 27.72
CA MET A 925 -11.84 -5.61 26.85
C MET A 925 -10.86 -5.85 25.70
N PHE A 926 -9.68 -6.40 25.99
CA PHE A 926 -8.69 -6.74 24.97
C PHE A 926 -9.24 -7.73 23.94
N LEU A 927 -9.86 -8.84 24.38
CA LEU A 927 -10.44 -9.85 23.49
C LEU A 927 -11.57 -9.27 22.62
N ILE A 928 -12.46 -8.48 23.21
CA ILE A 928 -13.57 -7.82 22.49
C ILE A 928 -13.00 -6.84 21.46
N ALA A 929 -12.03 -5.99 21.84
CA ALA A 929 -11.39 -5.04 20.93
C ALA A 929 -10.66 -5.76 19.78
N MET A 930 -9.93 -6.84 20.05
CA MET A 930 -9.29 -7.67 19.03
C MET A 930 -10.30 -8.27 18.05
N SER A 931 -11.40 -8.84 18.57
CA SER A 931 -12.45 -9.44 17.74
C SER A 931 -13.12 -8.39 16.85
N LEU A 932 -13.43 -7.22 17.39
CA LEU A 932 -13.98 -6.09 16.62
C LEU A 932 -13.00 -5.59 15.56
N ILE A 933 -11.71 -5.44 15.89
CA ILE A 933 -10.67 -5.03 14.94
C ILE A 933 -10.53 -6.04 13.80
N TYR A 934 -10.53 -7.35 14.09
CA TYR A 934 -10.48 -8.39 13.04
C TYR A 934 -11.75 -8.44 12.19
N ILE A 935 -12.94 -8.30 12.78
CA ILE A 935 -14.21 -8.26 12.03
C ILE A 935 -14.29 -7.02 11.13
N ILE A 936 -13.98 -5.83 11.65
CA ILE A 936 -13.97 -4.58 10.85
C ILE A 936 -12.88 -4.65 9.77
N THR A 937 -11.72 -5.22 10.08
CA THR A 937 -10.67 -5.46 9.08
C THR A 937 -11.16 -6.39 7.98
N ALA A 938 -11.82 -7.51 8.30
CA ALA A 938 -12.38 -8.42 7.29
C ALA A 938 -13.48 -7.75 6.45
N LEU A 939 -14.33 -6.89 7.04
CA LEU A 939 -15.35 -6.11 6.31
C LEU A 939 -14.73 -5.11 5.32
N LEU A 940 -13.54 -4.56 5.62
CA LEU A 940 -12.77 -3.73 4.69
C LEU A 940 -12.08 -4.54 3.57
N HIS A 941 -12.22 -5.86 3.57
CA HIS A 941 -11.68 -6.79 2.56
C HIS A 941 -12.76 -7.79 2.08
N PRO A 942 -13.86 -7.34 1.45
CA PRO A 942 -15.05 -8.18 1.23
C PRO A 942 -14.82 -9.46 0.41
N ARG A 943 -13.83 -9.49 -0.50
CA ARG A 943 -13.42 -10.72 -1.22
C ARG A 943 -12.83 -11.80 -0.31
N GLU A 944 -12.36 -11.42 0.87
CA GLU A 944 -11.59 -12.25 1.81
C GLU A 944 -12.30 -12.40 3.16
N PHE A 945 -13.49 -11.81 3.33
CA PHE A 945 -14.30 -11.98 4.52
C PHE A 945 -14.50 -13.46 4.94
N PRO A 946 -14.66 -14.44 4.02
CA PRO A 946 -14.72 -15.86 4.38
C PRO A 946 -13.47 -16.41 5.08
N LEU A 947 -12.29 -15.77 4.94
CA LEU A 947 -11.07 -16.22 5.62
C LEU A 947 -11.18 -16.09 7.15
N LEU A 948 -12.10 -15.24 7.66
CA LEU A 948 -12.37 -15.11 9.09
C LEU A 948 -12.78 -16.44 9.75
N ILE A 949 -13.39 -17.37 9.00
CA ILE A 949 -13.72 -18.73 9.45
C ILE A 949 -12.45 -19.50 9.83
N TYR A 950 -11.38 -19.38 9.04
CA TYR A 950 -10.08 -19.98 9.34
C TYR A 950 -9.37 -19.29 10.52
N GLY A 951 -9.79 -18.08 10.88
CA GLY A 951 -9.30 -17.35 12.05
C GLY A 951 -9.54 -18.09 13.37
N LEU A 952 -10.60 -18.90 13.48
CA LEU A 952 -10.85 -19.73 14.66
C LEU A 952 -9.73 -20.76 14.88
N LEU A 953 -9.27 -21.42 13.80
CA LEU A 953 -8.15 -22.36 13.85
C LEU A 953 -6.84 -21.64 14.21
N TYR A 954 -6.58 -20.48 13.60
CA TYR A 954 -5.40 -19.66 13.92
C TYR A 954 -5.34 -19.25 15.39
N ILE A 955 -6.47 -18.77 15.93
CA ILE A 955 -6.62 -18.32 17.33
C ILE A 955 -6.42 -19.48 18.32
N ILE A 956 -6.98 -20.66 18.04
CA ILE A 956 -6.80 -21.86 18.86
C ILE A 956 -5.35 -22.38 18.79
N CYS A 957 -4.67 -22.21 17.65
CA CYS A 957 -3.28 -22.64 17.46
C CYS A 957 -2.21 -21.63 17.96
N VAL A 958 -2.58 -20.55 18.67
CA VAL A 958 -1.63 -19.51 19.13
C VAL A 958 -0.40 -20.08 19.88
N PRO A 959 -0.49 -21.03 20.82
CA PRO A 959 0.70 -21.61 21.46
C PRO A 959 1.53 -22.50 20.53
N SER A 960 0.93 -23.08 19.47
CA SER A 960 1.71 -23.78 18.44
C SER A 960 2.57 -22.77 17.67
N GLY A 961 1.97 -21.67 17.21
CA GLY A 961 2.64 -20.66 16.38
C GLY A 961 3.63 -19.76 17.13
N TYR A 962 3.31 -19.30 18.33
CA TYR A 962 4.10 -18.30 19.07
C TYR A 962 5.03 -18.88 20.13
N LEU A 963 4.81 -20.12 20.58
CA LEU A 963 5.60 -20.79 21.62
C LEU A 963 6.37 -22.01 21.07
N LEU A 964 5.68 -23.07 20.62
CA LEU A 964 6.34 -24.29 20.15
C LEU A 964 7.17 -24.08 18.87
N LEU A 965 6.59 -23.47 17.84
CA LEU A 965 7.26 -23.19 16.58
C LEU A 965 8.46 -22.25 16.77
N THR A 966 8.34 -21.26 17.66
CA THR A 966 9.42 -20.34 18.03
C THR A 966 10.60 -21.08 18.68
N ILE A 967 10.31 -21.99 19.63
CA ILE A 967 11.33 -22.86 20.25
C ILE A 967 12.03 -23.72 19.19
N TYR A 968 11.26 -24.45 18.36
CA TYR A 968 11.81 -25.31 17.31
C TYR A 968 12.69 -24.51 16.32
N SER A 969 12.19 -23.37 15.87
CA SER A 969 12.83 -22.52 14.87
C SER A 969 14.19 -21.98 15.36
N LEU A 970 14.24 -21.45 16.59
CA LEU A 970 15.49 -20.92 17.17
C LEU A 970 16.50 -22.01 17.54
N VAL A 971 16.07 -23.12 18.14
CA VAL A 971 17.00 -24.21 18.50
C VAL A 971 17.55 -24.91 17.23
N ASN A 972 16.78 -24.95 16.14
CA ASN A 972 17.25 -25.53 14.88
C ASN A 972 17.80 -24.49 13.87
N MET A 973 18.08 -23.24 14.28
CA MET A 973 18.68 -22.21 13.41
C MET A 973 20.03 -22.62 12.81
N HIS A 974 20.76 -23.50 13.50
CA HIS A 974 22.03 -24.07 13.05
C HIS A 974 21.92 -24.98 11.80
N VAL A 975 20.70 -25.38 11.40
CA VAL A 975 20.47 -26.27 10.25
C VAL A 975 20.25 -25.45 8.98
N VAL A 976 21.35 -25.04 8.35
CA VAL A 976 21.40 -24.21 7.12
C VAL A 976 21.19 -25.05 5.85
N SER A 977 20.06 -25.75 5.80
CA SER A 977 19.56 -26.44 4.61
C SER A 977 18.58 -25.53 3.84
N TRP A 978 18.61 -25.57 2.50
CA TRP A 978 17.96 -24.61 1.61
C TRP A 978 16.49 -24.92 1.28
N GLY A 979 16.03 -26.17 1.43
CA GLY A 979 14.71 -26.63 0.97
C GLY A 979 13.98 -27.56 1.93
N THR A 980 12.66 -27.68 1.74
CA THR A 980 11.84 -28.68 2.47
C THR A 980 12.08 -30.10 1.93
N ARG A 981 12.43 -30.21 0.64
CA ARG A 981 12.62 -31.45 -0.12
C ARG A 981 14.01 -32.08 0.00
N GLU A 982 14.99 -31.42 0.65
CA GLU A 982 16.38 -31.94 0.81
C GLU A 982 16.49 -33.19 1.69
N SER A 983 15.50 -33.49 2.52
CA SER A 983 15.61 -34.48 3.60
C SER A 983 15.55 -35.95 3.13
N ALA A 984 15.53 -36.21 1.82
CA ALA A 984 15.31 -37.53 1.24
C ALA A 984 16.31 -37.86 0.12
N ALA A 985 17.54 -38.25 0.49
CA ALA A 985 18.40 -38.97 -0.43
C ALA A 985 17.72 -40.30 -0.84
N PRO A 986 17.56 -40.60 -2.15
CA PRO A 986 16.79 -41.75 -2.60
C PRO A 986 17.53 -43.06 -2.30
N LYS A 987 17.09 -43.78 -1.25
CA LYS A 987 17.48 -45.18 -1.06
C LYS A 987 17.05 -45.99 -2.27
N ALA A 988 17.90 -46.91 -2.71
CA ALA A 988 17.71 -47.64 -3.97
C ALA A 988 16.35 -48.37 -4.03
N LYS A 989 15.72 -48.30 -5.21
CA LYS A 989 14.34 -48.71 -5.47
C LYS A 989 14.07 -50.17 -5.10
N LYS A 990 12.94 -50.45 -4.43
CA LYS A 990 12.13 -51.61 -4.83
C LYS A 990 11.31 -51.21 -6.06
N LYS A 991 11.22 -52.09 -7.06
CA LYS A 991 10.38 -51.87 -8.25
C LYS A 991 8.92 -52.03 -7.84
N GLU A 992 8.12 -50.99 -8.01
CA GLU A 992 6.66 -51.08 -7.99
C GLU A 992 6.14 -50.88 -9.42
N ASN A 993 5.23 -51.74 -9.87
CA ASN A 993 4.86 -51.81 -11.29
C ASN A 993 3.80 -50.77 -11.64
N ASN A 994 4.09 -49.94 -12.66
CA ASN A 994 3.17 -48.93 -13.21
C ASN A 994 1.86 -49.54 -13.73
N LYS A 995 0.84 -49.66 -12.87
CA LYS A 995 -0.56 -49.84 -13.31
C LYS A 995 -1.17 -48.47 -13.59
N LYS A 996 -1.49 -48.20 -14.85
CA LYS A 996 -2.21 -46.98 -15.26
C LYS A 996 -3.64 -47.00 -14.71
N VAL A 997 -3.89 -46.26 -13.63
CA VAL A 997 -5.26 -45.95 -13.17
C VAL A 997 -5.92 -45.04 -14.20
N LYS A 998 -7.20 -45.30 -14.52
CA LYS A 998 -7.96 -44.46 -15.46
C LYS A 998 -9.38 -44.24 -14.94
N TYR A 999 -9.68 -42.98 -14.64
CA TYR A 999 -10.95 -42.47 -14.11
C TYR A 999 -11.34 -42.90 -12.68
N GLN A 1000 -11.48 -41.91 -11.81
CA GLN A 1000 -12.13 -41.99 -10.50
C GLN A 1000 -13.38 -41.10 -10.56
N LYS A 1001 -14.48 -41.50 -9.89
CA LYS A 1001 -15.75 -40.74 -9.94
C LYS A 1001 -16.44 -40.70 -8.58
N THR A 1002 -16.16 -39.68 -7.80
CA THR A 1002 -16.77 -39.41 -6.50
C THR A 1002 -18.17 -38.78 -6.67
N CYS A 1003 -19.22 -39.44 -6.19
CA CYS A 1003 -20.53 -38.83 -6.03
C CYS A 1003 -20.69 -38.28 -4.60
N LYS A 1004 -20.97 -36.99 -4.45
CA LYS A 1004 -21.25 -36.39 -3.14
C LYS A 1004 -22.72 -36.53 -2.76
N CYS A 1005 -22.97 -37.10 -1.58
CA CYS A 1005 -24.14 -36.82 -0.77
C CYS A 1005 -23.67 -36.51 0.68
N PHE A 1006 -24.58 -36.22 1.59
CA PHE A 1006 -24.25 -35.55 2.86
C PHE A 1006 -23.32 -36.36 3.80
N CYS A 1007 -22.24 -35.69 4.23
CA CYS A 1007 -21.41 -35.96 5.41
C CYS A 1007 -20.59 -37.26 5.56
N TRP A 1008 -20.78 -38.33 4.77
CA TRP A 1008 -19.92 -39.53 4.82
C TRP A 1008 -19.40 -39.92 3.43
N GLU A 1009 -18.10 -40.19 3.31
CA GLU A 1009 -17.49 -40.75 2.10
C GLU A 1009 -17.24 -42.25 2.29
N VAL A 1010 -17.58 -43.05 1.28
CA VAL A 1010 -17.35 -44.51 1.23
C VAL A 1010 -16.69 -44.84 -0.10
N GLU A 1011 -15.49 -45.39 -0.08
CA GLU A 1011 -14.83 -45.89 -1.27
C GLU A 1011 -15.39 -47.26 -1.67
N VAL A 1012 -15.67 -47.45 -2.96
CA VAL A 1012 -15.97 -48.75 -3.56
C VAL A 1012 -15.08 -48.94 -4.78
N GLN A 1013 -14.08 -49.81 -4.65
CA GLN A 1013 -13.22 -50.22 -5.75
C GLN A 1013 -13.79 -51.48 -6.42
N VAL A 1014 -13.99 -51.44 -7.74
CA VAL A 1014 -14.36 -52.60 -8.54
C VAL A 1014 -13.16 -53.04 -9.37
N HIS A 1015 -12.73 -54.29 -9.20
CA HIS A 1015 -11.67 -54.90 -10.02
C HIS A 1015 -12.28 -55.95 -10.96
N GLU A 1016 -12.04 -55.79 -12.26
CA GLU A 1016 -12.38 -56.81 -13.25
C GLU A 1016 -11.36 -57.96 -13.18
N LYS A 1017 -11.83 -59.20 -13.03
CA LYS A 1017 -11.00 -60.40 -13.14
C LYS A 1017 -10.88 -60.84 -14.60
N LYS A 1018 -9.67 -61.15 -15.04
CA LYS A 1018 -9.42 -62.06 -16.18
C LYS A 1018 -8.51 -63.20 -15.73
N ASN A 1019 -8.72 -64.37 -16.34
CA ASN A 1019 -8.19 -65.65 -15.87
C ASN A 1019 -6.72 -65.86 -16.25
N ALA A 1020 -6.10 -66.85 -15.58
CA ALA A 1020 -4.70 -67.22 -15.75
C ALA A 1020 -4.47 -68.27 -16.86
N ASN A 1021 -3.21 -68.33 -17.32
CA ASN A 1021 -2.45 -69.40 -18.00
C ASN A 1021 -1.35 -68.71 -18.85
N SER A 1022 -0.13 -69.22 -19.02
CA SER A 1022 0.48 -70.49 -18.59
C SER A 1022 2.00 -70.37 -18.32
N GLU A 1023 2.59 -71.49 -17.88
CA GLU A 1023 4.03 -71.88 -17.91
C GLU A 1023 5.08 -71.23 -16.96
N LYS A 1024 6.17 -72.01 -16.83
CA LYS A 1024 7.33 -71.93 -15.91
C LYS A 1024 8.56 -71.38 -16.69
N GLU A 1025 9.71 -71.02 -16.11
CA GLU A 1025 10.75 -71.82 -15.40
C GLU A 1025 11.69 -70.84 -14.65
N GLU A 1026 12.21 -71.16 -13.45
CA GLU A 1026 13.58 -71.66 -13.16
C GLU A 1026 14.76 -70.80 -13.71
N SER A 1027 15.84 -70.49 -12.97
CA SER A 1027 16.30 -70.93 -11.64
C SER A 1027 17.29 -69.93 -10.97
N LYS A 1028 17.67 -70.19 -9.69
CA LYS A 1028 19.00 -70.14 -9.01
C LYS A 1028 20.15 -69.25 -9.56
N GLU A 1029 21.19 -68.80 -8.86
CA GLU A 1029 21.73 -68.68 -7.46
C GLU A 1029 23.01 -67.76 -7.60
N ASN A 1030 23.74 -67.20 -6.62
CA ASN A 1030 23.80 -67.20 -5.14
C ASN A 1030 24.53 -65.90 -4.65
N ASP A 1031 24.90 -65.81 -3.35
CA ASP A 1031 25.86 -64.82 -2.77
C ASP A 1031 27.33 -65.07 -3.25
N ASP A 1032 28.42 -64.32 -2.94
CA ASP A 1032 28.91 -63.86 -1.62
C ASP A 1032 30.16 -62.91 -1.66
N SER A 1033 30.52 -62.38 -0.48
CA SER A 1033 31.87 -62.01 0.04
C SER A 1033 32.83 -61.03 -0.68
N SER A 1034 32.86 -59.77 -0.20
CA SER A 1034 33.98 -59.05 0.49
C SER A 1034 35.49 -59.15 0.10
N LEU A 1035 36.21 -58.07 0.45
CA LEU A 1035 37.66 -57.95 0.76
C LEU A 1035 38.71 -58.01 -0.36
N MET A 1036 39.40 -56.88 -0.62
CA MET A 1036 40.75 -56.62 -0.09
C MET A 1036 41.22 -55.18 -0.38
N ALA A 1037 42.38 -54.77 0.15
CA ALA A 1037 42.92 -53.41 0.05
C ALA A 1037 44.45 -53.39 -0.16
N THR A 1038 44.99 -52.16 -0.19
CA THR A 1038 46.40 -51.75 0.07
C THR A 1038 47.37 -51.61 -1.12
N GLN A 1039 48.21 -50.55 -1.02
CA GLN A 1039 49.41 -50.21 -1.82
C GLN A 1039 49.15 -49.76 -3.28
N SER A 1040 49.93 -48.84 -3.86
CA SER A 1040 51.23 -48.26 -3.47
C SER A 1040 51.25 -46.71 -3.45
N GLN A 1041 52.37 -46.12 -2.98
CA GLN A 1041 52.65 -44.67 -3.01
C GLN A 1041 53.78 -44.34 -4.02
N GLU A 1042 54.01 -43.03 -4.22
CA GLU A 1042 55.13 -42.38 -4.94
C GLU A 1042 55.07 -42.47 -6.49
N ASN A 1043 55.57 -41.49 -7.26
CA ASN A 1043 56.40 -40.32 -6.91
C ASN A 1043 55.95 -39.00 -7.58
N LYS A 1044 56.60 -37.87 -7.24
CA LYS A 1044 56.23 -36.50 -7.69
C LYS A 1044 56.88 -36.09 -9.02
N SER A 1045 56.22 -35.26 -9.83
CA SER A 1045 56.47 -33.78 -9.90
C SER A 1045 56.16 -33.08 -11.24
N LEU A 1046 55.92 -31.75 -11.14
CA LEU A 1046 56.03 -30.68 -12.15
C LEU A 1046 55.03 -30.54 -13.34
N VAL A 1047 54.18 -29.52 -13.21
CA VAL A 1047 53.83 -28.47 -14.21
C VAL A 1047 52.99 -28.84 -15.45
N ALA A 1048 51.73 -28.37 -15.38
CA ALA A 1048 50.89 -27.82 -16.45
C ALA A 1048 50.73 -28.57 -17.79
N ASN A 1049 49.57 -29.22 -17.91
CA ASN A 1049 48.54 -28.77 -18.86
C ASN A 1049 47.14 -28.99 -18.27
N GLN A 1050 46.14 -28.27 -18.76
CA GLN A 1050 44.74 -28.61 -18.50
C GLN A 1050 44.32 -29.71 -19.46
N GLU A 1051 44.39 -30.97 -19.03
CA GLU A 1051 43.78 -32.07 -19.78
C GLU A 1051 42.26 -32.01 -19.62
N ASP A 1052 41.57 -31.96 -20.76
CA ASP A 1052 40.11 -31.87 -20.83
C ASP A 1052 39.48 -33.21 -20.46
N CYS A 1053 38.65 -33.22 -19.41
CA CYS A 1053 37.93 -34.42 -18.97
C CYS A 1053 36.73 -34.68 -19.90
N GLY A 1054 37.01 -35.17 -21.11
CA GLY A 1054 36.04 -35.36 -22.19
C GLY A 1054 34.80 -36.17 -21.80
N TYR A 1055 33.69 -35.47 -21.57
CA TYR A 1055 32.36 -36.04 -21.41
C TYR A 1055 31.71 -36.31 -22.78
N GLU A 1056 30.97 -37.42 -22.90
CA GLU A 1056 29.95 -37.53 -23.96
C GLU A 1056 28.69 -36.78 -23.50
N GLU A 1057 28.49 -35.54 -24.00
CA GLU A 1057 27.36 -34.66 -23.64
C GLU A 1057 26.03 -35.12 -24.30
N ASN A 1058 25.53 -36.28 -23.89
CA ASN A 1058 24.27 -36.89 -24.36
C ASN A 1058 22.99 -36.14 -23.93
N TRP A 1059 23.09 -35.09 -23.11
CA TRP A 1059 21.94 -34.39 -22.53
C TRP A 1059 21.13 -33.61 -23.56
N ILE A 1060 21.78 -33.04 -24.59
CA ILE A 1060 21.09 -32.36 -25.70
C ILE A 1060 20.22 -33.37 -26.47
N THR A 1061 20.79 -34.53 -26.79
CA THR A 1061 20.08 -35.62 -27.49
C THR A 1061 18.93 -36.20 -26.64
N GLN A 1062 19.10 -36.33 -25.32
CA GLN A 1062 18.02 -36.70 -24.39
C GLN A 1062 16.83 -35.73 -24.50
N LEU A 1063 17.09 -34.42 -24.53
CA LEU A 1063 16.04 -33.41 -24.62
C LEU A 1063 15.38 -33.34 -26.00
N GLN A 1064 16.16 -33.49 -27.07
CA GLN A 1064 15.64 -33.59 -28.44
C GLN A 1064 14.71 -34.80 -28.62
N GLN A 1065 15.08 -35.97 -28.08
CA GLN A 1065 14.23 -37.18 -28.11
C GLN A 1065 12.97 -37.09 -27.23
N LYS A 1066 13.00 -36.25 -26.19
CA LYS A 1066 11.87 -36.04 -25.26
C LYS A 1066 10.80 -35.09 -25.78
N SER A 1067 11.14 -34.16 -26.67
CA SER A 1067 10.20 -33.21 -27.25
C SER A 1067 9.38 -33.88 -28.35
N ASN A 1068 8.05 -33.74 -28.31
CA ASN A 1068 7.14 -34.26 -29.35
C ASN A 1068 7.23 -33.46 -30.67
N TYR A 1069 8.03 -32.39 -30.70
CA TYR A 1069 8.33 -31.59 -31.88
C TYR A 1069 9.84 -31.54 -32.09
N ASN A 1070 10.32 -32.02 -33.26
CA ASN A 1070 11.72 -31.97 -33.71
C ASN A 1070 12.16 -30.52 -34.05
N VAL A 1071 12.20 -29.66 -33.03
CA VAL A 1071 12.29 -28.19 -33.19
C VAL A 1071 13.35 -27.58 -32.25
N LEU A 1072 13.98 -28.37 -31.37
CA LEU A 1072 15.16 -27.97 -30.57
C LEU A 1072 16.43 -28.07 -31.42
N GLN A 1073 16.78 -26.98 -32.11
CA GLN A 1073 18.04 -26.85 -32.85
C GLN A 1073 19.19 -26.48 -31.91
N GLU A 1074 20.32 -27.16 -32.07
CA GLU A 1074 21.55 -26.87 -31.35
C GLU A 1074 22.24 -25.65 -31.97
N GLU A 1075 22.65 -24.70 -31.12
CA GLU A 1075 23.38 -23.49 -31.51
C GLU A 1075 24.49 -23.20 -30.50
N ASP A 1076 25.61 -22.66 -30.99
CA ASP A 1076 26.68 -22.18 -30.13
C ASP A 1076 26.27 -20.95 -29.31
N LEU A 1077 26.88 -20.80 -28.14
CA LEU A 1077 26.79 -19.56 -27.36
C LEU A 1077 27.48 -18.42 -28.15
N PRO A 1078 26.88 -17.21 -28.25
CA PRO A 1078 27.53 -16.10 -28.96
C PRO A 1078 28.93 -15.83 -28.41
N GLN A 1079 29.93 -15.73 -29.29
CA GLN A 1079 31.36 -15.67 -28.90
C GLN A 1079 31.68 -14.52 -27.93
N GLU A 1080 30.98 -13.39 -28.04
CA GLU A 1080 31.10 -12.29 -27.07
C GLU A 1080 30.64 -12.67 -25.66
N GLU A 1081 29.62 -13.53 -25.52
CA GLU A 1081 28.97 -13.89 -24.26
C GLU A 1081 29.83 -14.86 -23.43
N MET A 1082 30.72 -15.64 -24.06
CA MET A 1082 31.58 -16.62 -23.39
C MET A 1082 32.53 -16.00 -22.33
N PRO A 1083 33.40 -15.01 -22.67
CA PRO A 1083 34.31 -14.41 -21.69
C PRO A 1083 33.61 -13.81 -20.47
N PHE A 1084 32.41 -13.23 -20.65
CA PHE A 1084 31.62 -12.68 -19.55
C PHE A 1084 31.17 -13.77 -18.57
N TRP A 1085 30.68 -14.91 -19.06
CA TRP A 1085 30.30 -16.02 -18.19
C TRP A 1085 31.50 -16.61 -17.46
N GLU A 1086 32.64 -16.74 -18.14
CA GLU A 1086 33.89 -17.19 -17.52
C GLU A 1086 34.35 -16.24 -16.39
N GLU A 1087 34.33 -14.91 -16.62
CA GLU A 1087 34.69 -13.90 -15.62
C GLU A 1087 33.73 -13.89 -14.42
N VAL A 1088 32.42 -13.91 -14.65
CA VAL A 1088 31.40 -13.87 -13.59
C VAL A 1088 31.37 -15.16 -12.79
N ILE A 1089 31.59 -16.32 -13.42
CA ILE A 1089 31.78 -17.58 -12.71
C ILE A 1089 33.03 -17.49 -11.84
N LYS A 1090 34.21 -17.23 -12.42
CA LYS A 1090 35.49 -17.15 -11.70
C LYS A 1090 35.45 -16.18 -10.52
N SER A 1091 34.86 -15.01 -10.71
CA SER A 1091 34.81 -13.95 -9.68
C SER A 1091 33.78 -14.24 -8.60
N TYR A 1092 32.54 -14.56 -8.98
CA TYR A 1092 31.39 -14.57 -8.07
C TYR A 1092 30.77 -15.95 -7.89
N LEU A 1093 30.58 -16.74 -8.95
CA LEU A 1093 29.70 -17.93 -8.94
C LEU A 1093 30.43 -19.27 -8.94
N GLU A 1094 31.76 -19.28 -8.90
CA GLU A 1094 32.63 -20.46 -8.79
C GLU A 1094 32.20 -21.34 -7.59
N PRO A 1095 32.00 -22.66 -7.75
CA PRO A 1095 31.65 -23.57 -6.65
C PRO A 1095 32.58 -23.40 -5.44
N LEU A 1096 32.01 -23.36 -4.24
CA LEU A 1096 32.80 -23.29 -3.02
C LEU A 1096 33.54 -24.61 -2.84
N LYS A 1097 34.88 -24.58 -2.86
CA LYS A 1097 35.70 -25.76 -2.57
C LYS A 1097 35.37 -26.27 -1.17
N GLU A 1098 34.97 -27.53 -1.08
CA GLU A 1098 34.53 -28.17 0.16
C GLU A 1098 35.74 -28.54 1.05
N ASP A 1099 36.33 -27.51 1.65
CA ASP A 1099 37.26 -27.72 2.78
C ASP A 1099 36.46 -28.22 3.98
N LYS A 1100 36.62 -29.52 4.25
CA LYS A 1100 35.96 -30.20 5.36
C LYS A 1100 36.32 -29.60 6.73
N GLN A 1101 37.55 -29.12 6.93
CA GLN A 1101 37.94 -28.50 8.21
C GLN A 1101 37.14 -27.22 8.44
N LYS A 1102 36.95 -26.42 7.38
CA LYS A 1102 36.14 -25.21 7.41
C LYS A 1102 34.64 -25.49 7.52
N GLN A 1103 34.13 -26.57 6.92
CA GLN A 1103 32.75 -27.01 7.14
C GLN A 1103 32.54 -27.42 8.62
N ASP A 1104 33.44 -28.23 9.18
CA ASP A 1104 33.41 -28.67 10.59
C ASP A 1104 33.59 -27.48 11.57
N GLU A 1105 34.29 -26.41 11.17
CA GLU A 1105 34.36 -25.12 11.89
C GLU A 1105 33.04 -24.34 11.84
N ILE A 1106 32.49 -24.12 10.64
CA ILE A 1106 31.22 -23.40 10.46
C ILE A 1106 30.06 -24.13 11.16
N GLU A 1107 30.03 -25.47 11.18
CA GLU A 1107 29.01 -26.22 11.92
C GLU A 1107 29.15 -26.06 13.44
N ARG A 1108 30.38 -26.02 13.97
CA ARG A 1108 30.65 -25.71 15.39
C ARG A 1108 30.22 -24.29 15.73
N ASP A 1109 30.51 -23.31 14.87
CA ASP A 1109 30.13 -21.91 15.08
C ASP A 1109 28.62 -21.68 14.92
N LEU A 1110 27.94 -22.38 14.03
CA LEU A 1110 26.48 -22.37 13.94
C LEU A 1110 25.83 -22.95 15.22
N LYS A 1111 26.40 -24.02 15.78
CA LYS A 1111 25.97 -24.57 17.08
C LYS A 1111 26.26 -23.61 18.25
N SER A 1112 27.40 -22.91 18.21
CA SER A 1112 27.81 -21.88 19.19
C SER A 1112 26.88 -20.66 19.14
N LEU A 1113 26.62 -20.14 17.93
CA LEU A 1113 25.67 -19.04 17.68
C LEU A 1113 24.27 -19.40 18.14
N ARG A 1114 23.76 -20.59 17.78
CA ARG A 1114 22.50 -21.13 18.32
C ARG A 1114 22.48 -21.07 19.84
N CYS A 1115 23.49 -21.63 20.51
CA CYS A 1115 23.51 -21.67 21.97
C CYS A 1115 23.53 -20.25 22.59
N LYS A 1116 24.27 -19.30 22.02
CA LYS A 1116 24.26 -17.88 22.46
C LYS A 1116 22.88 -17.23 22.26
N VAL A 1117 22.31 -17.33 21.06
CA VAL A 1117 21.02 -16.70 20.71
C VAL A 1117 19.86 -17.30 21.51
N THR A 1118 19.78 -18.63 21.58
CA THR A 1118 18.74 -19.32 22.37
C THR A 1118 18.87 -19.04 23.87
N PHE A 1119 20.08 -18.99 24.42
CA PHE A 1119 20.30 -18.60 25.82
C PHE A 1119 19.77 -17.19 26.08
N VAL A 1120 20.16 -16.18 25.29
CA VAL A 1120 19.69 -14.80 25.46
C VAL A 1120 18.16 -14.72 25.30
N PHE A 1121 17.61 -15.36 24.27
CA PHE A 1121 16.16 -15.37 24.00
C PHE A 1121 15.34 -15.99 25.14
N PHE A 1122 15.76 -17.17 25.65
CA PHE A 1122 15.06 -17.83 26.75
C PHE A 1122 15.31 -17.15 28.09
N MET A 1123 16.48 -16.54 28.33
CA MET A 1123 16.73 -15.73 29.53
C MET A 1123 15.85 -14.47 29.56
N ILE A 1124 15.66 -13.78 28.43
CA ILE A 1124 14.73 -12.63 28.36
C ILE A 1124 13.30 -13.08 28.70
N ASN A 1125 12.85 -14.21 28.15
CA ASN A 1125 11.53 -14.77 28.45
C ASN A 1125 11.39 -15.21 29.92
N LEU A 1126 12.42 -15.85 30.49
CA LEU A 1126 12.43 -16.26 31.90
C LEU A 1126 12.41 -15.05 32.84
N LEU A 1127 13.22 -14.02 32.57
CA LEU A 1127 13.20 -12.77 33.33
C LEU A 1127 11.85 -12.07 33.24
N TRP A 1128 11.17 -12.11 32.09
CA TRP A 1128 9.81 -11.59 31.95
C TRP A 1128 8.77 -12.34 32.79
N ILE A 1129 8.82 -13.68 32.80
CA ILE A 1129 7.97 -14.52 33.66
C ILE A 1129 8.23 -14.20 35.14
N VAL A 1130 9.49 -14.19 35.56
CA VAL A 1130 9.89 -13.92 36.95
C VAL A 1130 9.48 -12.51 37.39
N ALA A 1131 9.73 -11.49 36.57
CA ALA A 1131 9.34 -10.11 36.88
C ALA A 1131 7.81 -9.95 36.97
N THR A 1132 7.06 -10.53 36.03
CA THR A 1132 5.59 -10.49 36.07
C THR A 1132 5.08 -11.17 37.34
N PHE A 1133 5.46 -12.43 37.56
CA PHE A 1133 5.02 -13.23 38.71
C PHE A 1133 5.39 -12.64 40.07
N PHE A 1134 6.59 -12.06 40.21
CA PHE A 1134 7.00 -11.35 41.42
C PHE A 1134 6.09 -10.15 41.71
N LEU A 1135 5.66 -9.43 40.67
CA LEU A 1135 4.75 -8.30 40.79
C LEU A 1135 3.29 -8.74 41.03
N GLN A 1136 2.87 -9.92 40.58
CA GLN A 1136 1.60 -10.55 40.97
C GLN A 1136 1.58 -10.92 42.47
N LEU A 1137 2.67 -11.53 42.99
CA LEU A 1137 2.80 -11.86 44.42
C LEU A 1137 2.78 -10.63 45.34
N ILE A 1138 3.16 -9.45 44.82
CA ILE A 1138 3.15 -8.16 45.54
C ILE A 1138 1.83 -7.38 45.31
N GLY A 1139 0.99 -7.81 44.36
CA GLY A 1139 -0.11 -7.03 43.80
C GLY A 1139 -1.13 -6.48 44.80
N SER A 1140 -1.32 -7.12 45.95
CA SER A 1140 -2.17 -6.61 47.05
C SER A 1140 -1.73 -5.24 47.59
N THR A 1141 -0.48 -4.83 47.35
CA THR A 1141 0.07 -3.52 47.74
C THR A 1141 0.28 -2.56 46.57
N VAL A 1142 0.22 -3.04 45.32
CA VAL A 1142 0.50 -2.27 44.10
C VAL A 1142 -0.50 -2.62 43.00
N CYS A 1143 -1.78 -2.33 43.25
CA CYS A 1143 -2.89 -2.55 42.31
C CYS A 1143 -3.66 -1.26 42.03
N ILE A 1144 -4.21 -1.14 40.82
CA ILE A 1144 -5.08 -0.01 40.43
C ILE A 1144 -6.52 -0.40 40.75
N THR A 1145 -7.14 0.30 41.70
CA THR A 1145 -8.55 0.15 42.04
C THR A 1145 -9.44 0.88 41.03
N ILE A 1146 -10.26 0.13 40.28
CA ILE A 1146 -11.27 0.66 39.36
C ILE A 1146 -12.66 0.37 39.94
N PRO A 1147 -13.56 1.36 40.10
CA PRO A 1147 -14.92 1.09 40.59
C PRO A 1147 -15.70 0.27 39.56
N LYS A 1148 -16.39 -0.77 40.03
CA LYS A 1148 -17.07 -1.75 39.17
C LYS A 1148 -18.29 -1.11 38.49
N VAL A 1149 -18.46 -1.32 37.18
CA VAL A 1149 -19.62 -0.83 36.43
C VAL A 1149 -20.42 -2.03 35.90
N TYR A 1150 -21.69 -2.12 36.29
CA TYR A 1150 -22.58 -3.20 35.85
C TYR A 1150 -23.15 -2.93 34.44
N TYR A 1151 -23.75 -3.95 33.81
CA TYR A 1151 -24.28 -3.86 32.42
C TYR A 1151 -25.32 -2.75 32.17
N ASN A 1152 -25.97 -2.24 33.21
CA ASN A 1152 -26.91 -1.12 33.16
C ASN A 1152 -26.24 0.28 33.17
N GLY A 1153 -24.90 0.34 33.25
CA GLY A 1153 -24.12 1.58 33.34
C GLY A 1153 -24.02 2.18 34.75
N THR A 1154 -24.61 1.58 35.79
CA THR A 1154 -24.46 2.09 37.15
C THR A 1154 -23.12 1.66 37.76
N VAL A 1155 -22.44 2.61 38.40
CA VAL A 1155 -21.17 2.40 39.10
C VAL A 1155 -21.45 1.92 40.53
N SER A 1156 -20.78 0.86 40.95
CA SER A 1156 -20.82 0.37 42.33
C SER A 1156 -20.05 1.31 43.26
N SER A 1157 -20.65 1.66 44.39
CA SER A 1157 -20.00 2.44 45.45
C SER A 1157 -19.22 1.57 46.45
N THR A 1158 -19.33 0.25 46.35
CA THR A 1158 -18.75 -0.71 47.31
C THR A 1158 -17.85 -1.77 46.67
N GLU A 1159 -18.05 -2.10 45.40
CA GLU A 1159 -17.23 -3.10 44.69
C GLU A 1159 -16.19 -2.44 43.77
N PHE A 1160 -14.91 -2.80 43.98
CA PHE A 1160 -13.77 -2.34 43.16
C PHE A 1160 -13.07 -3.54 42.52
N PHE A 1161 -12.68 -3.39 41.24
CA PHE A 1161 -11.78 -4.31 40.56
C PHE A 1161 -10.33 -3.91 40.84
N LEU A 1162 -9.45 -4.87 41.11
CA LEU A 1162 -8.01 -4.66 41.32
C LEU A 1162 -7.26 -5.04 40.05
N VAL A 1163 -6.70 -4.06 39.33
CA VAL A 1163 -5.88 -4.31 38.15
C VAL A 1163 -4.39 -4.37 38.52
N GLU A 1164 -3.74 -5.48 38.19
CA GLU A 1164 -2.28 -5.61 38.23
C GLU A 1164 -1.64 -4.65 37.19
N PRO A 1165 -0.81 -3.67 37.61
CA PRO A 1165 -0.29 -2.64 36.69
C PRO A 1165 0.55 -3.21 35.54
N VAL A 1166 1.27 -4.31 35.77
CA VAL A 1166 2.17 -4.95 34.78
C VAL A 1166 1.39 -5.68 33.70
N GLY A 1167 0.38 -6.46 34.09
CA GLY A 1167 -0.54 -7.11 33.15
C GLY A 1167 -1.27 -6.08 32.28
N LEU A 1168 -1.72 -4.98 32.91
CA LEU A 1168 -2.30 -3.84 32.20
C LEU A 1168 -1.31 -3.16 31.25
N MET A 1169 -0.07 -2.90 31.68
CA MET A 1169 0.94 -2.23 30.86
C MET A 1169 1.33 -3.08 29.64
N PHE A 1170 1.37 -4.40 29.78
CA PHE A 1170 1.60 -5.32 28.67
C PHE A 1170 0.40 -5.38 27.72
N LEU A 1171 -0.83 -5.59 28.23
CA LEU A 1171 -2.05 -5.58 27.44
C LEU A 1171 -2.21 -4.26 26.66
N LEU A 1172 -1.91 -3.13 27.30
CA LEU A 1172 -1.91 -1.80 26.69
C LEU A 1172 -0.81 -1.66 25.64
N SER A 1173 0.39 -2.19 25.86
CA SER A 1173 1.48 -2.16 24.87
C SER A 1173 1.12 -2.94 23.61
N PHE A 1174 0.53 -4.13 23.74
CA PHE A 1174 0.11 -4.94 22.61
C PHE A 1174 -1.12 -4.35 21.92
N ALA A 1175 -2.11 -3.85 22.69
CA ALA A 1175 -3.26 -3.12 22.16
C ALA A 1175 -2.84 -1.85 21.40
N VAL A 1176 -1.86 -1.08 21.88
CA VAL A 1176 -1.31 0.09 21.17
C VAL A 1176 -0.67 -0.31 19.85
N LEU A 1177 0.11 -1.40 19.80
CA LEU A 1177 0.66 -1.91 18.54
C LEU A 1177 -0.45 -2.27 17.55
N ILE A 1178 -1.49 -2.99 17.99
CA ILE A 1178 -2.60 -3.41 17.12
C ILE A 1178 -3.48 -2.21 16.68
N ILE A 1179 -3.72 -1.24 17.57
CA ILE A 1179 -4.45 0.00 17.25
C ILE A 1179 -3.66 0.82 16.22
N LEU A 1180 -2.34 0.94 16.37
CA LEU A 1180 -1.47 1.58 15.36
C LEU A 1180 -1.54 0.83 14.03
N GLN A 1181 -1.48 -0.51 14.04
CA GLN A 1181 -1.61 -1.32 12.82
C GLN A 1181 -2.98 -1.14 12.14
N PHE A 1182 -4.06 -1.10 12.92
CA PHE A 1182 -5.44 -0.92 12.44
C PHE A 1182 -5.68 0.49 11.88
N LEU A 1183 -5.16 1.54 12.53
CA LEU A 1183 -5.18 2.90 12.00
C LEU A 1183 -4.36 3.02 10.70
N GLY A 1184 -3.21 2.34 10.63
CA GLY A 1184 -2.41 2.20 9.41
C GLY A 1184 -3.18 1.51 8.28
N LEU A 1185 -3.89 0.41 8.58
CA LEU A 1185 -4.77 -0.27 7.63
C LEU A 1185 -5.92 0.62 7.14
N ILE A 1186 -6.63 1.34 8.03
CA ILE A 1186 -7.71 2.26 7.64
C ILE A 1186 -7.18 3.32 6.66
N TYR A 1187 -6.06 3.96 7.00
CA TYR A 1187 -5.40 4.94 6.12
C TYR A 1187 -5.00 4.32 4.78
N HIS A 1188 -4.41 3.12 4.80
CA HIS A 1188 -3.99 2.37 3.61
C HIS A 1188 -5.19 2.05 2.69
N ARG A 1189 -6.33 1.61 3.25
CA ARG A 1189 -7.54 1.28 2.48
C ARG A 1189 -8.22 2.51 1.91
N ILE A 1190 -8.28 3.63 2.64
CA ILE A 1190 -8.77 4.91 2.11
C ILE A 1190 -7.93 5.35 0.90
N TYR A 1191 -6.59 5.31 1.00
CA TYR A 1191 -5.72 5.64 -0.13
C TYR A 1191 -5.82 4.65 -1.30
N THR A 1192 -6.03 3.36 -1.02
CA THR A 1192 -6.26 2.33 -2.05
C THR A 1192 -7.56 2.62 -2.82
N LEU A 1193 -8.65 2.97 -2.12
CA LEU A 1193 -9.94 3.32 -2.72
C LEU A 1193 -9.84 4.60 -3.58
N ILE A 1194 -9.13 5.61 -3.09
CA ILE A 1194 -8.86 6.84 -3.85
C ILE A 1194 -8.06 6.54 -5.13
N HIS A 1195 -7.06 5.66 -5.07
CA HIS A 1195 -6.32 5.23 -6.26
C HIS A 1195 -7.21 4.49 -7.25
N PHE A 1196 -8.03 3.55 -6.78
CA PHE A 1196 -8.94 2.77 -7.60
C PHE A 1196 -9.94 3.64 -8.37
N ILE A 1197 -10.60 4.59 -7.71
CA ILE A 1197 -11.59 5.48 -8.37
C ILE A 1197 -10.89 6.50 -9.29
N ALA A 1198 -9.70 6.99 -8.92
CA ALA A 1198 -8.89 7.82 -9.82
C ALA A 1198 -8.37 7.05 -11.06
N TYR A 1199 -8.33 5.72 -11.00
CA TYR A 1199 -7.94 4.86 -12.11
C TYR A 1199 -9.13 4.58 -13.05
N THR A 1200 -10.26 4.08 -12.53
CA THR A 1200 -11.46 3.72 -13.33
C THR A 1200 -11.94 4.88 -14.21
N GLY A 1201 -12.11 6.07 -13.62
CA GLY A 1201 -12.54 7.28 -14.34
C GLY A 1201 -11.56 7.82 -15.40
N THR A 1202 -10.39 7.18 -15.58
CA THR A 1202 -9.43 7.51 -16.65
C THR A 1202 -9.34 6.44 -17.74
N GLU A 1203 -9.63 5.16 -17.45
CA GLU A 1203 -9.71 4.15 -18.50
C GLU A 1203 -10.86 4.41 -19.48
N GLU A 1204 -12.03 4.82 -18.99
CA GLU A 1204 -13.16 5.19 -19.86
C GLU A 1204 -12.80 6.31 -20.85
N GLN A 1205 -12.01 7.30 -20.41
CA GLN A 1205 -11.54 8.38 -21.28
C GLN A 1205 -10.51 7.91 -22.31
N VAL A 1206 -9.76 6.85 -22.03
CA VAL A 1206 -8.88 6.21 -23.02
C VAL A 1206 -9.71 5.37 -23.98
N LYS A 1207 -10.61 4.50 -23.50
CA LYS A 1207 -11.51 3.68 -24.32
C LYS A 1207 -12.38 4.54 -25.26
N HIS A 1208 -12.99 5.61 -24.77
CA HIS A 1208 -13.73 6.56 -25.61
C HIS A 1208 -12.86 7.31 -26.63
N LYS A 1209 -11.61 7.66 -26.29
CA LYS A 1209 -10.69 8.26 -27.28
C LYS A 1209 -10.24 7.26 -28.34
N VAL A 1210 -10.00 6.02 -27.95
CA VAL A 1210 -9.65 4.93 -28.88
C VAL A 1210 -10.83 4.69 -29.83
N HIS A 1211 -12.05 4.47 -29.32
CA HIS A 1211 -13.24 4.33 -30.16
C HIS A 1211 -13.52 5.56 -31.03
N ALA A 1212 -13.40 6.80 -30.50
CA ALA A 1212 -13.61 8.00 -31.31
C ALA A 1212 -12.48 8.28 -32.32
N SER A 1213 -11.30 7.67 -32.14
CA SER A 1213 -10.24 7.67 -33.15
C SER A 1213 -10.49 6.57 -34.19
N GLN A 1214 -10.89 5.36 -33.78
CA GLN A 1214 -11.25 4.25 -34.66
C GLN A 1214 -12.44 4.63 -35.54
N SER A 1215 -13.54 5.13 -34.98
CA SER A 1215 -14.71 5.55 -35.75
C SER A 1215 -14.39 6.71 -36.71
N LYS A 1216 -13.40 7.55 -36.39
CA LYS A 1216 -12.88 8.55 -37.33
C LYS A 1216 -12.09 7.89 -38.46
N THR A 1217 -11.12 7.04 -38.14
CA THR A 1217 -10.32 6.31 -39.13
C THR A 1217 -11.20 5.46 -40.04
N GLU A 1218 -12.18 4.74 -39.48
CA GLU A 1218 -13.22 4.00 -40.21
C GLU A 1218 -14.02 4.94 -41.12
N SER A 1219 -14.53 6.08 -40.62
CA SER A 1219 -15.25 7.05 -41.46
C SER A 1219 -14.40 7.65 -42.59
N THR A 1220 -13.09 7.83 -42.37
CA THR A 1220 -12.15 8.30 -43.40
C THR A 1220 -11.86 7.21 -44.42
N ILE A 1221 -11.71 5.95 -43.98
CA ILE A 1221 -11.54 4.80 -44.86
C ILE A 1221 -12.80 4.58 -45.71
N THR A 1222 -14.00 4.61 -45.12
CA THR A 1222 -15.25 4.44 -45.87
C THR A 1222 -15.45 5.55 -46.88
N ASN A 1223 -15.21 6.82 -46.51
CA ASN A 1223 -15.37 7.93 -47.45
C ASN A 1223 -14.37 7.82 -48.62
N ASN A 1224 -13.09 7.54 -48.34
CA ASN A 1224 -12.09 7.35 -49.39
C ASN A 1224 -12.41 6.16 -50.32
N VAL A 1225 -12.98 5.07 -49.79
CA VAL A 1225 -13.40 3.90 -50.57
C VAL A 1225 -14.66 4.18 -51.42
N TYR A 1226 -15.57 5.05 -50.96
CA TYR A 1226 -16.73 5.47 -51.75
C TYR A 1226 -16.41 6.54 -52.81
N GLU A 1227 -15.44 7.43 -52.57
CA GLU A 1227 -15.11 8.51 -53.51
C GLU A 1227 -14.18 8.09 -54.66
N ASN A 1228 -13.37 7.03 -54.53
CA ASN A 1228 -12.56 6.52 -55.65
C ASN A 1228 -12.34 4.98 -55.64
N PRO A 1229 -13.27 4.19 -56.21
CA PRO A 1229 -13.15 2.72 -56.28
C PRO A 1229 -11.98 2.19 -57.12
N ALA A 1230 -11.31 3.03 -57.93
CA ALA A 1230 -10.27 2.59 -58.87
C ALA A 1230 -8.85 2.56 -58.25
N ALA A 1231 -8.64 3.15 -57.08
CA ALA A 1231 -7.31 3.38 -56.50
C ALA A 1231 -6.68 2.17 -55.76
N ILE A 1232 -7.19 0.96 -55.95
CA ILE A 1232 -6.85 -0.22 -55.11
C ILE A 1232 -5.87 -1.18 -55.80
N SER A 1233 -5.54 -0.98 -57.09
CA SER A 1233 -4.63 -1.87 -57.85
C SER A 1233 -3.14 -1.50 -57.82
N GLU A 1234 -2.77 -0.29 -57.39
CA GLU A 1234 -1.39 0.21 -57.46
C GLU A 1234 -0.96 0.90 -56.15
N VAL A 1235 -0.47 0.11 -55.18
CA VAL A 1235 0.28 0.61 -54.01
C VAL A 1235 1.44 -0.34 -53.71
N GLU A 1236 2.66 0.08 -54.00
CA GLU A 1236 3.89 -0.67 -53.71
C GLU A 1236 4.29 -0.58 -52.22
N PRO A 1237 4.95 -1.61 -51.65
CA PRO A 1237 5.05 -1.78 -50.19
C PRO A 1237 6.22 -1.04 -49.49
N GLU A 1238 6.81 0.01 -50.08
CA GLU A 1238 8.08 0.58 -49.56
C GLU A 1238 7.95 1.82 -48.64
N ASN A 1239 6.83 2.54 -48.62
CA ASN A 1239 6.69 3.80 -47.85
C ASN A 1239 5.83 3.69 -46.58
N ILE A 1240 6.21 2.81 -45.64
CA ILE A 1240 5.67 2.77 -44.26
C ILE A 1240 6.81 2.79 -43.22
N TYR A 1241 7.66 3.80 -43.31
CA TYR A 1241 8.51 4.26 -42.21
C TYR A 1241 8.33 5.78 -42.05
N HIS A 1242 8.12 6.24 -40.80
CA HIS A 1242 7.72 7.60 -40.38
C HIS A 1242 6.22 7.99 -40.47
N VAL A 1243 5.43 7.54 -39.48
CA VAL A 1243 4.62 8.42 -38.58
C VAL A 1243 4.62 7.80 -37.18
#